data_AF-A0A927MUZ8-F1
#
_entry.id   AF-A0A927MUZ8-F1
#
_cell.length_a   1.000
_cell.length_b   1.000
_cell.length_c   1.000
_cell.angle_alpha   90.00
_cell.angle_beta   90.00
_cell.angle_gamma   90.00
#
_symmetry.space_group_name_H-M   'P 1'
#
loop_
_entity.id
_entity.type
_entity.pdbx_description
1 polymer ?
#
loop_
_entity_poly.entity_id
_entity_poly.type
_entity_poly.pdbx_seq_one_letter_code
_entity_poly.pdbx_strand_id
1 'polypeptide(L)'
;MPGATRSTAKRTRGVRSASALDRMLPAPRMDEVDTVDLTMSPEEAWDVIRHGDLFENSRLARGLSALRAMPDRIAHREVEGGPSGRIDDLSSRPEAPGFRVLAEDAPREVVVGAIGKVWRARVAFIEVPSASAFTDFDQAGFVKAAWAIRLTDLGEGVTRVTLEVRADATDPATWRRFRRYLHLFGPGSRLLRRRLMAGLARGHGTPDQHPLARSAFRRRSRPGAVGEGGRRPEAETGEAGVGEAGVAEPVQPARRTGPIARPRRSPEAARAVPGDDLLPDATTQVTQEVTIQARPETIWPWLVQMGSGRAGFYSLDSVDNAGRRSARELRPEFQDLRRGDIISAAPAGRGGFEVLDIQPDRSLVLGNLVDRMSGTQIPFSDERPSRFWQTTWVFLLEPEEAGTRLTVRSRASFSEGGRLHAGWRLPVQRGLQNVQLRHLAARAEGRLRRDDWRDVVAGVGGAALMAAAVATPFLRGRRSTWGLDDPVEAERAYPGDGLVPEPRWGYTHAIEVDAPVEAVWPWVEQVGADRAGFYSYQWLENLAGAQVRNAETVHPEWSAAEGAEVLVHPRVVPLRIVEVAPGRSFVAYVDDEKARDQGQPWARASWHLAVEPIDAHHTRFLSRYRTDFSADLRTRLEFGPVLGEPVSFVMDRQMLQGVKERAEERGVGLSVPCPRRGGASSDPT
;
A
#
# COMPACT_ATOMS: atom_id res chain seq x y z
N MET A 1 30.04 14.50 25.72
CA MET A 1 30.64 14.43 24.36
C MET A 1 29.73 15.17 23.39
N PRO A 2 30.14 16.35 22.89
CA PRO A 2 29.32 17.29 22.15
C PRO A 2 29.51 17.19 20.62
N GLY A 3 28.50 17.64 19.87
CA GLY A 3 28.71 18.45 18.66
C GLY A 3 28.79 17.75 17.31
N ALA A 4 27.66 17.31 16.75
CA ALA A 4 27.48 17.34 15.30
C ALA A 4 27.05 18.77 14.91
N THR A 5 28.05 19.57 14.58
CA THR A 5 27.99 21.01 14.33
C THR A 5 27.10 21.33 13.12
N ARG A 6 26.12 22.21 13.34
CA ARG A 6 25.53 23.05 12.28
C ARG A 6 26.67 23.80 11.59
N SER A 7 27.01 23.41 10.36
CA SER A 7 27.79 24.28 9.49
C SER A 7 26.85 25.28 8.84
N THR A 8 26.65 26.42 9.51
CA THR A 8 26.35 27.68 8.82
C THR A 8 27.63 28.10 8.10
N ALA A 9 27.93 27.44 6.98
CA ALA A 9 28.98 27.90 6.09
C ALA A 9 28.53 29.23 5.49
N LYS A 10 29.11 30.32 6.00
CA LYS A 10 29.13 31.64 5.37
C LYS A 10 29.89 31.48 4.04
N ARG A 11 29.18 31.00 2.99
CA ARG A 11 29.75 30.88 1.65
C ARG A 11 30.03 32.28 1.14
N THR A 12 31.31 32.50 0.86
CA THR A 12 31.88 33.61 0.12
C THR A 12 30.97 34.02 -1.04
N ARG A 13 30.51 35.26 -1.03
CA ARG A 13 29.91 35.96 -2.18
C ARG A 13 31.01 36.07 -3.26
N GLY A 14 31.22 35.00 -4.02
CA GLY A 14 31.74 35.14 -5.37
C GLY A 14 30.74 35.97 -6.16
N VAL A 15 31.22 36.95 -6.90
CA VAL A 15 30.43 37.92 -7.67
C VAL A 15 29.38 37.18 -8.51
N ARG A 16 28.15 37.08 -8.01
CA ARG A 16 26.99 36.63 -8.78
C ARG A 16 26.73 37.75 -9.78
N SER A 17 26.80 37.45 -11.08
CA SER A 17 26.04 38.23 -12.07
C SER A 17 24.60 38.31 -11.55
N ALA A 18 24.06 39.52 -11.40
CA ALA A 18 22.74 39.74 -10.83
C ALA A 18 21.67 39.10 -11.74
N SER A 19 21.13 37.97 -11.30
CA SER A 19 20.13 37.21 -12.04
C SER A 19 18.86 38.04 -12.20
N ALA A 20 18.05 37.77 -13.23
CA ALA A 20 16.74 38.42 -13.36
C ALA A 20 15.86 38.13 -12.13
N LEU A 21 16.02 36.94 -11.52
CA LEU A 21 15.36 36.58 -10.27
C LEU A 21 15.80 37.45 -9.07
N ASP A 22 17.07 37.88 -9.02
CA ASP A 22 17.58 38.80 -7.97
C ASP A 22 16.87 40.15 -8.01
N ARG A 23 16.49 40.63 -9.20
CA ARG A 23 15.77 41.89 -9.34
C ARG A 23 14.30 41.78 -8.91
N MET A 24 13.68 40.61 -9.12
CA MET A 24 12.26 40.40 -8.84
C MET A 24 11.96 40.05 -7.37
N LEU A 25 12.86 39.32 -6.71
CA LEU A 25 12.77 38.98 -5.28
C LEU A 25 14.17 39.09 -4.63
N PRO A 26 14.61 40.30 -4.27
CA PRO A 26 15.98 40.55 -3.80
C PRO A 26 16.28 40.03 -2.38
N ALA A 27 15.28 39.99 -1.50
CA ALA A 27 15.45 39.61 -0.09
C ALA A 27 14.40 38.56 0.36
N PRO A 28 14.37 37.37 -0.26
CA PRO A 28 13.35 36.39 0.04
C PRO A 28 13.57 35.77 1.43
N ARG A 29 12.47 35.44 2.12
CA ARG A 29 12.55 34.66 3.37
C ARG A 29 12.69 33.15 3.14
N MET A 30 12.40 32.65 1.94
CA MET A 30 12.73 31.29 1.49
C MET A 30 13.59 31.37 0.23
N ASP A 31 14.75 30.74 0.28
CA ASP A 31 15.68 30.60 -0.83
C ASP A 31 16.22 29.17 -0.86
N GLU A 32 15.98 28.45 -1.95
CA GLU A 32 16.42 27.07 -2.16
C GLU A 32 17.09 26.94 -3.53
N VAL A 33 18.29 26.36 -3.56
CA VAL A 33 19.09 26.22 -4.78
C VAL A 33 19.46 24.76 -4.97
N ASP A 34 19.13 24.21 -6.13
CA ASP A 34 19.48 22.87 -6.58
C ASP A 34 20.32 22.98 -7.88
N THR A 35 21.37 22.16 -8.03
CA THR A 35 22.28 22.22 -9.19
C THR A 35 22.57 20.82 -9.74
N VAL A 36 22.74 20.72 -11.06
CA VAL A 36 23.21 19.53 -11.76
C VAL A 36 24.12 19.91 -12.93
N ASP A 37 25.16 19.12 -13.17
CA ASP A 37 26.06 19.31 -14.31
C ASP A 37 25.75 18.27 -15.38
N LEU A 38 25.50 18.72 -16.61
CA LEU A 38 25.12 17.89 -17.76
C LEU A 38 26.22 17.92 -18.82
N THR A 39 26.47 16.79 -19.47
CA THR A 39 27.45 16.67 -20.58
C THR A 39 26.79 17.04 -21.91
N MET A 40 26.51 18.32 -22.09
CA MET A 40 25.91 18.92 -23.30
C MET A 40 26.18 20.42 -23.35
N SER A 41 26.01 21.02 -24.53
CA SER A 41 26.15 22.47 -24.71
C SER A 41 25.01 23.23 -24.02
N PRO A 42 25.20 24.53 -23.70
CA PRO A 42 24.14 25.35 -23.13
C PRO A 42 22.89 25.44 -24.02
N GLU A 43 23.05 25.42 -25.34
CA GLU A 43 21.96 25.44 -26.32
C GLU A 43 21.15 24.14 -26.28
N GLU A 44 21.82 22.98 -26.24
CA GLU A 44 21.15 21.68 -26.13
C GLU A 44 20.43 21.52 -24.78
N ALA A 45 21.07 21.96 -23.69
CA ALA A 45 20.46 21.97 -22.37
C ALA A 45 19.24 22.91 -22.30
N TRP A 46 19.30 24.04 -23.00
CA TRP A 46 18.19 24.99 -23.09
C TRP A 46 17.00 24.36 -23.79
N ASP A 47 17.18 23.73 -24.95
CA ASP A 47 16.07 23.11 -25.69
C ASP A 47 15.37 22.03 -24.85
N VAL A 48 16.14 21.17 -24.18
CA VAL A 48 15.61 20.11 -23.31
C VAL A 48 14.81 20.70 -22.14
N ILE A 49 15.30 21.76 -21.50
CA ILE A 49 14.69 22.28 -20.27
C ILE A 49 13.56 23.27 -20.55
N ARG A 50 13.71 24.11 -21.57
CA ARG A 50 12.76 25.17 -21.93
C ARG A 50 11.56 24.61 -22.70
N HIS A 51 11.79 23.62 -23.55
CA HIS A 51 10.79 23.06 -24.48
C HIS A 51 10.45 21.59 -24.24
N GLY A 52 11.15 20.89 -23.33
CA GLY A 52 10.80 19.54 -22.91
C GLY A 52 9.72 19.50 -21.82
N ASP A 53 9.08 18.34 -21.64
CA ASP A 53 8.23 18.09 -20.49
C ASP A 53 9.08 17.56 -19.32
N LEU A 54 9.34 18.45 -18.35
CA LEU A 54 10.13 18.15 -17.16
C LEU A 54 9.50 17.06 -16.25
N PHE A 55 8.23 16.71 -16.46
CA PHE A 55 7.48 15.75 -15.65
C PHE A 55 6.94 14.54 -16.41
N GLU A 56 7.24 14.40 -17.71
CA GLU A 56 6.67 13.39 -18.63
C GLU A 56 6.62 11.97 -18.01
N ASN A 57 7.68 11.59 -17.28
CA ASN A 57 7.83 10.27 -16.66
C ASN A 57 7.72 10.25 -15.13
N SER A 58 7.33 11.35 -14.49
CA SER A 58 7.30 11.46 -13.02
C SER A 58 5.96 11.01 -12.42
N ARG A 59 5.90 9.75 -11.96
CA ARG A 59 4.75 9.24 -11.18
C ARG A 59 4.50 10.04 -9.89
N LEU A 60 5.55 10.62 -9.31
CA LEU A 60 5.46 11.45 -8.10
C LEU A 60 4.79 12.80 -8.38
N ALA A 61 5.11 13.45 -9.52
CA ALA A 61 4.48 14.72 -9.91
C ALA A 61 2.97 14.53 -10.16
N ARG A 62 2.61 13.47 -10.89
CA ARG A 62 1.20 13.08 -11.09
C ARG A 62 0.48 12.77 -9.78
N GLY A 63 1.13 12.06 -8.86
CA GLY A 63 0.57 11.74 -7.55
C GLY A 63 0.32 12.97 -6.67
N LEU A 64 1.29 13.90 -6.58
CA LEU A 64 1.14 15.15 -5.81
C LEU A 64 0.07 16.07 -6.41
N SER A 65 -0.03 16.15 -7.74
CA SER A 65 -1.09 16.89 -8.41
C SER A 65 -2.46 16.26 -8.17
N ALA A 66 -2.58 14.93 -8.30
CA ALA A 66 -3.81 14.20 -8.01
C ALA A 66 -4.26 14.37 -6.54
N LEU A 67 -3.33 14.37 -5.59
CA LEU A 67 -3.60 14.65 -4.18
C LEU A 67 -4.11 16.09 -3.97
N ARG A 68 -3.59 17.06 -4.74
CA ARG A 68 -4.02 18.45 -4.68
C ARG A 68 -5.38 18.70 -5.33
N ALA A 69 -5.71 17.96 -6.40
CA ALA A 69 -7.01 17.99 -7.08
C ALA A 69 -8.08 17.12 -6.41
N MET A 70 -7.73 16.38 -5.35
CA MET A 70 -8.63 15.50 -4.62
C MET A 70 -9.90 16.21 -4.10
N PRO A 71 -9.85 17.46 -3.58
CA PRO A 71 -11.06 18.17 -3.15
C PRO A 71 -12.07 18.40 -4.28
N ASP A 72 -11.61 18.68 -5.50
CA ASP A 72 -12.48 18.93 -6.65
C ASP A 72 -13.04 17.62 -7.25
N ARG A 73 -12.29 16.52 -7.16
CA ARG A 73 -12.77 15.17 -7.52
C ARG A 73 -13.84 14.65 -6.57
N ILE A 74 -13.71 14.96 -5.28
CA ILE A 74 -14.73 14.65 -4.26
C ILE A 74 -16.01 15.48 -4.49
N ALA A 75 -15.90 16.64 -5.15
CA ALA A 75 -17.03 17.52 -5.47
C ALA A 75 -17.66 17.27 -6.86
N HIS A 76 -17.34 16.16 -7.54
CA HIS A 76 -17.87 15.77 -8.86
C HIS A 76 -17.81 16.87 -9.94
N ARG A 77 -16.71 17.63 -10.00
CA ARG A 77 -16.47 18.59 -11.10
C ARG A 77 -15.39 18.07 -12.05
N GLU A 78 -15.55 18.36 -13.35
CA GLU A 78 -14.55 18.02 -14.36
C GLU A 78 -13.19 18.63 -14.01
N VAL A 79 -12.16 17.77 -13.96
CA VAL A 79 -10.78 18.16 -13.75
C VAL A 79 -10.10 18.09 -15.11
N GLU A 80 -9.92 19.24 -15.76
CA GLU A 80 -9.15 19.34 -17.00
C GLU A 80 -7.68 18.96 -16.76
N GLY A 81 -7.21 17.91 -17.45
CA GLY A 81 -5.80 17.64 -17.74
C GLY A 81 -4.85 17.32 -16.57
N GLY A 82 -3.89 16.41 -16.81
CA GLY A 82 -2.73 16.27 -15.92
C GLY A 82 -1.82 17.50 -15.98
N PRO A 83 -0.96 17.76 -14.99
CA PRO A 83 -0.05 18.91 -15.04
C PRO A 83 0.95 18.73 -16.19
N SER A 84 0.97 19.65 -17.15
CA SER A 84 2.07 19.76 -18.10
C SER A 84 3.32 20.25 -17.36
N GLY A 85 4.45 19.56 -17.53
CA GLY A 85 5.76 20.01 -17.06
C GLY A 85 6.49 20.92 -18.05
N ARG A 86 5.83 21.30 -19.16
CA ARG A 86 6.40 22.19 -20.16
C ARG A 86 6.32 23.63 -19.68
N ILE A 87 7.46 24.34 -19.73
CA ILE A 87 7.50 25.78 -19.41
C ILE A 87 6.71 26.59 -20.46
N ASP A 88 6.65 26.08 -21.71
CA ASP A 88 5.86 26.67 -22.81
C ASP A 88 4.37 26.85 -22.50
N ASP A 89 3.81 25.95 -21.69
CA ASP A 89 2.37 25.93 -21.42
C ASP A 89 1.97 26.88 -20.27
N LEU A 90 2.96 27.52 -19.63
CA LEU A 90 2.74 28.42 -18.50
C LEU A 90 2.21 29.77 -18.97
N SER A 91 0.90 29.96 -18.85
CA SER A 91 0.25 31.26 -19.02
C SER A 91 -0.58 31.63 -17.80
N SER A 92 -0.49 32.88 -17.37
CA SER A 92 -1.35 33.47 -16.33
C SER A 92 -2.35 34.37 -17.04
N ARG A 93 -3.63 33.99 -17.02
CA ARG A 93 -4.74 34.71 -17.66
C ARG A 93 -5.77 35.14 -16.61
N PRO A 94 -6.58 36.17 -16.83
CA PRO A 94 -7.63 36.57 -15.88
C PRO A 94 -8.57 35.41 -15.49
N GLU A 95 -8.89 34.55 -16.45
CA GLU A 95 -9.79 33.39 -16.31
C GLU A 95 -9.12 32.18 -15.64
N ALA A 96 -7.78 32.11 -15.69
CA ALA A 96 -6.97 31.04 -15.13
C ALA A 96 -5.62 31.60 -14.62
N PRO A 97 -5.62 32.32 -13.48
CA PRO A 97 -4.40 32.94 -12.96
C PRO A 97 -3.45 31.86 -12.42
N GLY A 98 -2.16 32.01 -12.71
CA GLY A 98 -1.16 31.00 -12.38
C GLY A 98 0.29 31.44 -12.58
N PHE A 99 1.18 30.46 -12.70
CA PHE A 99 2.60 30.69 -13.02
C PHE A 99 2.75 31.14 -14.47
N ARG A 100 3.66 32.09 -14.70
CA ARG A 100 4.04 32.55 -16.04
C ARG A 100 5.53 32.83 -16.13
N VAL A 101 6.06 32.85 -17.34
CA VAL A 101 7.38 33.42 -17.63
C VAL A 101 7.35 34.93 -17.36
N LEU A 102 8.28 35.40 -16.54
CA LEU A 102 8.47 36.80 -16.16
C LEU A 102 9.69 37.41 -16.87
N ALA A 103 10.76 36.64 -17.06
CA ALA A 103 11.93 37.05 -17.82
C ALA A 103 12.55 35.84 -18.52
N GLU A 104 13.15 36.08 -19.68
CA GLU A 104 13.86 35.08 -20.48
C GLU A 104 15.08 35.76 -21.12
N ASP A 105 16.26 35.18 -20.92
CA ASP A 105 17.53 35.54 -21.54
C ASP A 105 18.11 34.25 -22.12
N ALA A 106 17.59 33.83 -23.28
CA ALA A 106 17.97 32.55 -23.89
C ALA A 106 19.43 32.57 -24.40
N PRO A 107 20.22 31.50 -24.22
CA PRO A 107 19.92 30.24 -23.52
C PRO A 107 20.35 30.25 -22.03
N ARG A 108 20.54 31.42 -21.41
CA ARG A 108 21.21 31.57 -20.11
C ARG A 108 20.28 31.48 -18.92
N GLU A 109 19.09 32.07 -18.99
CA GLU A 109 18.18 32.16 -17.85
C GLU A 109 16.71 32.23 -18.27
N VAL A 110 15.84 31.50 -17.58
CA VAL A 110 14.39 31.70 -17.59
C VAL A 110 13.89 31.86 -16.16
N VAL A 111 13.04 32.87 -15.93
CA VAL A 111 12.42 33.18 -14.64
C VAL A 111 10.91 33.05 -14.75
N VAL A 112 10.32 32.27 -13.85
CA VAL A 112 8.89 32.02 -13.76
C VAL A 112 8.39 32.45 -12.39
N GLY A 113 7.22 33.07 -12.33
CA GLY A 113 6.63 33.46 -11.04
C GLY A 113 5.11 33.49 -11.02
N ALA A 114 4.58 33.50 -9.80
CA ALA A 114 3.16 33.60 -9.48
C ALA A 114 2.95 34.30 -8.15
N ILE A 115 1.78 34.92 -7.99
CA ILE A 115 1.35 35.53 -6.73
C ILE A 115 0.03 34.90 -6.31
N GLY A 116 -0.07 34.45 -5.06
CA GLY A 116 -1.30 33.83 -4.60
C GLY A 116 -1.33 33.40 -3.14
N LYS A 117 -2.49 32.88 -2.75
CA LYS A 117 -2.74 32.29 -1.43
C LYS A 117 -2.47 30.78 -1.46
N VAL A 118 -1.21 30.44 -1.68
CA VAL A 118 -0.73 29.07 -2.02
C VAL A 118 -0.97 27.99 -0.96
N TRP A 119 -1.29 28.39 0.28
CA TRP A 119 -1.62 27.51 1.41
C TRP A 119 -3.10 27.15 1.53
N ARG A 120 -3.97 27.71 0.65
CA ARG A 120 -5.38 27.29 0.57
C ARG A 120 -5.52 26.03 -0.26
N ALA A 121 -6.54 25.21 0.06
CA ALA A 121 -6.85 23.98 -0.68
C ALA A 121 -7.03 24.24 -2.18
N ARG A 122 -7.81 25.28 -2.53
CA ARG A 122 -7.81 25.89 -3.86
C ARG A 122 -6.94 27.13 -3.84
N VAL A 123 -5.88 27.15 -4.65
CA VAL A 123 -4.98 28.29 -4.69
C VAL A 123 -5.70 29.47 -5.33
N ALA A 124 -5.88 30.55 -4.58
CA ALA A 124 -6.29 31.81 -5.14
C ALA A 124 -5.05 32.53 -5.65
N PHE A 125 -4.62 32.20 -6.88
CA PHE A 125 -3.67 33.01 -7.63
C PHE A 125 -4.35 34.30 -8.10
N ILE A 126 -3.55 35.33 -8.28
CA ILE A 126 -3.96 36.54 -8.98
C ILE A 126 -3.24 36.59 -10.32
N GLU A 127 -3.84 37.30 -11.28
CA GLU A 127 -3.18 37.57 -12.55
C GLU A 127 -1.93 38.42 -12.31
N VAL A 128 -0.86 38.06 -13.01
CA VAL A 128 0.39 38.81 -13.02
C VAL A 128 0.67 39.20 -14.47
N PRO A 129 0.38 40.43 -14.91
CA PRO A 129 0.44 40.79 -16.34
C PRO A 129 1.87 41.02 -16.85
N SER A 130 2.85 41.28 -15.97
CA SER A 130 4.25 41.53 -16.32
C SER A 130 5.21 41.28 -15.16
N ALA A 131 6.53 41.29 -15.44
CA ALA A 131 7.57 41.27 -14.41
C ALA A 131 7.55 42.49 -13.48
N SER A 132 7.20 43.68 -13.99
CA SER A 132 7.04 44.88 -13.16
C SER A 132 5.86 44.71 -12.21
N ALA A 133 4.71 44.25 -12.71
CA ALA A 133 3.53 43.97 -11.88
C ALA A 133 3.82 42.92 -10.79
N PHE A 134 4.64 41.90 -11.10
CA PHE A 134 5.11 40.96 -10.08
C PHE A 134 5.97 41.65 -9.02
N THR A 135 6.92 42.50 -9.44
CA THR A 135 7.89 43.16 -8.56
C THR A 135 7.21 44.17 -7.63
N ASP A 136 6.31 44.98 -8.17
CA ASP A 136 5.65 46.09 -7.48
C ASP A 136 4.50 45.64 -6.55
N PHE A 137 4.07 44.38 -6.65
CA PHE A 137 2.96 43.88 -5.84
C PHE A 137 3.30 43.80 -4.35
N ASP A 138 2.46 44.45 -3.52
CA ASP A 138 2.64 44.59 -2.07
C ASP A 138 1.37 44.31 -1.22
N GLN A 139 0.23 43.98 -1.85
CA GLN A 139 -1.03 43.79 -1.13
C GLN A 139 -0.90 42.72 -0.04
N ALA A 140 -1.26 43.07 1.20
CA ALA A 140 -1.21 42.16 2.34
C ALA A 140 -2.07 40.89 2.11
N GLY A 141 -1.63 39.77 2.67
CA GLY A 141 -2.37 38.50 2.58
C GLY A 141 -1.94 37.56 1.45
N PHE A 142 -0.80 37.82 0.79
CA PHE A 142 -0.35 37.08 -0.39
C PHE A 142 1.10 36.59 -0.28
N VAL A 143 1.43 35.57 -1.07
CA VAL A 143 2.80 35.07 -1.26
C VAL A 143 3.20 35.27 -2.71
N LYS A 144 4.39 35.84 -2.90
CA LYS A 144 5.12 35.92 -4.15
C LYS A 144 6.06 34.71 -4.21
N ALA A 145 5.88 33.85 -5.20
CA ALA A 145 6.77 32.71 -5.44
C ALA A 145 7.35 32.82 -6.84
N ALA A 146 8.67 32.74 -6.96
CA ALA A 146 9.35 32.74 -8.24
C ALA A 146 10.48 31.71 -8.22
N TRP A 147 10.77 31.15 -9.39
CA TRP A 147 11.89 30.26 -9.57
C TRP A 147 12.57 30.55 -10.91
N ALA A 148 13.87 30.27 -10.97
CA ALA A 148 14.66 30.46 -12.17
C ALA A 148 15.50 29.23 -12.46
N ILE A 149 15.63 28.93 -13.75
CA ILE A 149 16.62 27.98 -14.25
C ILE A 149 17.71 28.78 -14.95
N ARG A 150 18.96 28.53 -14.55
CA ARG A 150 20.15 29.19 -15.10
C ARG A 150 21.11 28.16 -15.66
N LEU A 151 21.60 28.41 -16.86
CA LEU A 151 22.62 27.61 -17.53
C LEU A 151 23.95 28.35 -17.45
N THR A 152 24.97 27.67 -16.94
CA THR A 152 26.35 28.17 -16.89
C THR A 152 27.25 27.21 -17.65
N ASP A 153 27.84 27.70 -18.74
CA ASP A 153 28.86 26.95 -19.47
C ASP A 153 30.10 26.78 -18.56
N LEU A 154 30.50 25.53 -18.34
CA LEU A 154 31.70 25.17 -17.58
C LEU A 154 32.89 24.82 -18.49
N GLY A 155 32.71 24.84 -19.81
CA GLY A 155 33.69 24.40 -20.81
C GLY A 155 33.63 22.89 -21.07
N GLU A 156 34.35 22.45 -22.11
CA GLU A 156 34.47 21.04 -22.52
C GLU A 156 33.13 20.31 -22.79
N GLY A 157 32.12 21.06 -23.23
CA GLY A 157 30.78 20.52 -23.47
C GLY A 157 30.02 20.15 -22.18
N VAL A 158 30.34 20.82 -21.06
CA VAL A 158 29.65 20.64 -19.78
C VAL A 158 28.88 21.90 -19.40
N THR A 159 27.59 21.76 -19.14
CA THR A 159 26.70 22.84 -18.71
C THR A 159 26.20 22.59 -17.29
N ARG A 160 26.35 23.56 -16.41
CA ARG A 160 25.70 23.56 -15.09
C ARG A 160 24.29 24.15 -15.19
N VAL A 161 23.31 23.34 -14.85
CA VAL A 161 21.91 23.75 -14.65
C VAL A 161 21.72 24.08 -13.17
N THR A 162 21.24 25.29 -12.89
CA THR A 162 20.90 25.75 -11.54
C THR A 162 19.41 26.08 -11.48
N LEU A 163 18.65 25.36 -10.65
CA LEU A 163 17.27 25.68 -10.32
C LEU A 163 17.24 26.40 -8.96
N GLU A 164 16.82 27.66 -8.96
CA GLU A 164 16.70 28.50 -7.77
C GLU A 164 15.23 28.82 -7.51
N VAL A 165 14.74 28.59 -6.30
CA VAL A 165 13.35 28.81 -5.90
C VAL A 165 13.31 29.80 -4.74
N ARG A 166 12.63 30.92 -4.96
CA ARG A 166 12.43 31.98 -3.98
C ARG A 166 10.96 32.16 -3.65
N ALA A 167 10.66 32.40 -2.37
CA ALA A 167 9.34 32.83 -1.97
C ALA A 167 9.39 33.83 -0.82
N ASP A 168 8.45 34.76 -0.86
CA ASP A 168 8.20 35.70 0.22
C ASP A 168 6.71 36.03 0.35
N ALA A 169 6.27 36.41 1.55
CA ALA A 169 4.93 36.93 1.78
C ALA A 169 4.92 38.46 1.88
N THR A 170 3.82 39.10 1.49
CA THR A 170 3.66 40.55 1.58
C THR A 170 3.55 41.06 3.02
N ASP A 171 3.23 40.18 3.98
CA ASP A 171 3.16 40.53 5.41
C ASP A 171 3.64 39.39 6.36
N PRO A 172 4.00 39.70 7.62
CA PRO A 172 4.46 38.70 8.59
C PRO A 172 3.43 37.63 8.99
N ALA A 173 2.13 37.97 9.02
CA ALA A 173 1.09 37.02 9.41
C ALA A 173 0.89 35.95 8.33
N THR A 174 0.90 36.37 7.06
CA THR A 174 0.87 35.50 5.90
C THR A 174 2.10 34.62 5.83
N TRP A 175 3.29 35.16 6.12
CA TRP A 175 4.50 34.35 6.21
C TRP A 175 4.40 33.22 7.24
N ARG A 176 3.83 33.46 8.42
CA ARG A 176 3.63 32.41 9.42
C ARG A 176 2.73 31.28 8.91
N ARG A 177 1.66 31.61 8.16
CA ARG A 177 0.77 30.63 7.53
C ARG A 177 1.50 29.84 6.45
N PHE A 178 2.20 30.54 5.56
CA PHE A 178 2.98 29.92 4.50
C PHE A 178 4.12 29.04 5.02
N ARG A 179 4.79 29.44 6.11
CA ARG A 179 5.85 28.64 6.76
C ARG A 179 5.32 27.31 7.32
N ARG A 180 4.10 27.29 7.86
CA ARG A 180 3.43 26.05 8.30
C ARG A 180 3.13 25.13 7.11
N TYR A 181 2.62 25.71 6.01
CA TYR A 181 2.45 24.98 4.74
C TYR A 181 3.77 24.40 4.21
N LEU A 182 4.86 25.18 4.25
CA LEU A 182 6.20 24.71 3.85
C LEU A 182 6.73 23.58 4.75
N HIS A 183 6.43 23.58 6.04
CA HIS A 183 6.82 22.45 6.91
C HIS A 183 6.12 21.14 6.50
N LEU A 184 4.86 21.23 6.06
CA LEU A 184 4.05 20.07 5.70
C LEU A 184 4.33 19.57 4.27
N PHE A 185 4.42 20.47 3.30
CA PHE A 185 4.54 20.13 1.87
C PHE A 185 5.93 20.39 1.27
N GLY A 186 6.80 21.13 1.96
CA GLY A 186 8.16 21.45 1.52
C GLY A 186 9.06 20.23 1.28
N PRO A 187 9.04 19.17 2.13
CA PRO A 187 9.81 17.95 1.87
C PRO A 187 9.46 17.28 0.53
N GLY A 188 8.17 17.27 0.16
CA GLY A 188 7.71 16.73 -1.12
C GLY A 188 8.19 17.55 -2.31
N SER A 189 8.12 18.88 -2.22
CA SER A 189 8.65 19.80 -3.25
C SER A 189 10.16 19.65 -3.43
N ARG A 190 10.93 19.56 -2.34
CA ARG A 190 12.38 19.31 -2.38
C ARG A 190 12.73 17.95 -3.01
N LEU A 191 11.98 16.89 -2.66
CA LEU A 191 12.16 15.57 -3.25
C LEU A 191 11.86 15.57 -4.75
N LEU A 192 10.81 16.28 -5.17
CA LEU A 192 10.46 16.42 -6.59
C LEU A 192 11.59 17.10 -7.37
N ARG A 193 12.12 18.23 -6.90
CA ARG A 193 13.23 18.92 -7.56
C ARG A 193 14.51 18.09 -7.60
N ARG A 194 14.85 17.40 -6.51
CA ARG A 194 15.99 16.45 -6.50
C ARG A 194 15.82 15.33 -7.53
N ARG A 195 14.60 14.81 -7.69
CA ARG A 195 14.29 13.79 -8.70
C ARG A 195 14.30 14.34 -10.12
N LEU A 196 13.89 15.60 -10.32
CA LEU A 196 14.03 16.30 -11.59
C LEU A 196 15.50 16.42 -11.98
N MET A 197 16.34 16.95 -11.08
CA MET A 197 17.79 17.06 -11.31
C MET A 197 18.43 15.70 -11.58
N ALA A 198 18.07 14.65 -10.81
CA ALA A 198 18.53 13.29 -11.04
C ALA A 198 17.95 12.64 -12.31
N GLY A 199 16.82 13.12 -12.81
CA GLY A 199 16.22 12.72 -14.09
C GLY A 199 17.04 13.26 -15.25
N LEU A 200 17.33 14.57 -15.24
CA LEU A 200 18.19 15.23 -16.21
C LEU A 200 19.58 14.59 -16.27
N ALA A 201 20.21 14.36 -15.11
CA ALA A 201 21.49 13.66 -15.00
C ALA A 201 21.48 12.26 -15.64
N ARG A 202 20.39 11.49 -15.47
CA ARG A 202 20.29 10.13 -16.01
C ARG A 202 19.98 10.10 -17.51
N GLY A 203 19.18 11.04 -18.00
CA GLY A 203 18.80 11.13 -19.41
C GLY A 203 19.93 11.65 -20.30
N HIS A 204 20.80 12.51 -19.75
CA HIS A 204 21.75 13.29 -20.53
C HIS A 204 23.21 13.17 -20.07
N GLY A 205 23.49 12.35 -19.04
CA GLY A 205 24.84 12.09 -18.54
C GLY A 205 25.39 13.21 -17.63
N THR A 206 26.34 12.83 -16.78
CA THR A 206 27.09 13.75 -15.90
C THR A 206 28.59 13.61 -16.14
N PRO A 207 29.41 14.65 -15.90
CA PRO A 207 30.87 14.60 -16.14
C PRO A 207 31.61 13.42 -15.49
N ASP A 208 31.15 12.95 -14.32
CA ASP A 208 31.72 11.80 -13.60
C ASP A 208 31.58 10.46 -14.33
N GLN A 209 30.72 10.39 -15.36
CA GLN A 209 30.40 9.17 -16.12
C GLN A 209 31.13 9.11 -17.47
N HIS A 210 31.88 10.15 -17.87
CA HIS A 210 32.63 10.18 -19.13
C HIS A 210 34.11 9.78 -18.93
N PRO A 211 34.71 8.90 -19.76
CA PRO A 211 36.05 8.33 -19.52
C PRO A 211 37.22 9.33 -19.48
N LEU A 212 37.01 10.59 -19.89
CA LEU A 212 38.07 11.60 -20.03
C LEU A 212 38.23 12.53 -18.81
N ALA A 213 37.30 12.51 -17.84
CA ALA A 213 37.40 13.37 -16.64
C ALA A 213 38.35 12.82 -15.54
N ARG A 214 38.83 11.57 -15.67
CA ARG A 214 39.73 10.95 -14.68
C ARG A 214 41.15 11.54 -14.65
N SER A 215 41.56 12.28 -15.68
CA SER A 215 42.93 12.81 -15.81
C SER A 215 43.07 14.27 -15.34
N ALA A 216 42.03 15.10 -15.40
CA ALA A 216 42.14 16.52 -15.07
C ALA A 216 41.94 16.85 -13.58
N PHE A 217 41.11 16.09 -12.85
CA PHE A 217 40.79 16.43 -11.45
C PHE A 217 41.81 15.92 -10.42
N ARG A 218 42.74 15.03 -10.81
CA ARG A 218 43.77 14.46 -9.93
C ARG A 218 45.02 15.33 -9.75
N ARG A 219 45.12 16.48 -10.43
CA ARG A 219 46.34 17.33 -10.44
C ARG A 219 46.32 18.54 -9.50
N ARG A 220 45.28 18.74 -8.69
CA ARG A 220 45.17 19.96 -7.84
C ARG A 220 45.00 19.75 -6.34
N SER A 221 45.26 18.56 -5.80
CA SER A 221 45.27 18.37 -4.34
C SER A 221 46.32 17.35 -3.87
N ARG A 222 47.56 17.83 -3.75
CA ARG A 222 48.53 17.37 -2.74
C ARG A 222 48.98 18.62 -1.99
N PRO A 223 48.95 18.60 -0.65
CA PRO A 223 50.08 18.11 0.14
C PRO A 223 49.61 17.22 1.31
N GLY A 224 50.39 16.41 2.01
CA GLY A 224 51.81 16.08 2.00
C GLY A 224 51.94 14.81 2.87
N ALA A 225 52.91 13.97 2.55
CA ALA A 225 53.15 12.71 3.27
C ALA A 225 53.98 12.96 4.52
N VAL A 226 53.59 12.35 5.64
CA VAL A 226 54.50 11.82 6.66
C VAL A 226 53.86 10.52 7.17
N GLY A 227 54.65 9.44 7.12
CA GLY A 227 54.24 8.10 7.50
C GLY A 227 54.77 7.69 8.87
N GLU A 228 54.74 6.36 9.06
CA GLU A 228 55.11 5.59 10.26
C GLU A 228 54.05 5.61 11.36
N GLY A 229 53.59 4.49 11.93
CA GLY A 229 54.01 3.10 11.88
C GLY A 229 53.54 2.45 13.19
N GLY A 230 53.24 1.15 13.18
CA GLY A 230 53.23 0.36 14.43
C GLY A 230 51.88 -0.18 14.92
N ARG A 231 51.69 -1.48 14.63
CA ARG A 231 51.11 -2.56 15.46
C ARG A 231 50.51 -2.19 16.83
N ARG A 232 49.33 -2.78 17.16
CA ARG A 232 49.03 -3.60 18.37
C ARG A 232 47.52 -4.01 18.44
N PRO A 233 47.07 -4.90 19.35
CA PRO A 233 46.66 -6.27 19.01
C PRO A 233 45.20 -6.59 19.37
N GLU A 234 44.85 -7.87 19.18
CA GLU A 234 43.68 -8.56 19.75
C GLU A 234 43.52 -8.31 21.26
N ALA A 235 42.28 -8.17 21.69
CA ALA A 235 41.88 -8.30 23.09
C ALA A 235 40.58 -9.10 23.18
N GLU A 236 40.72 -10.22 23.86
CA GLU A 236 39.69 -11.14 24.35
C GLU A 236 38.57 -10.38 25.09
N THR A 237 37.33 -10.83 24.90
CA THR A 237 36.21 -10.46 25.77
C THR A 237 35.87 -11.68 26.61
N GLY A 238 36.21 -11.59 27.90
CA GLY A 238 35.90 -12.57 28.92
C GLY A 238 34.42 -12.55 29.30
N GLU A 239 33.94 -13.75 29.58
CA GLU A 239 32.69 -14.04 30.27
C GLU A 239 32.67 -13.45 31.68
N ALA A 240 31.48 -12.99 32.09
CA ALA A 240 31.06 -13.01 33.49
C ALA A 240 29.54 -13.18 33.51
N GLY A 241 29.11 -14.35 33.99
CA GLY A 241 27.71 -14.62 34.31
C GLY A 241 27.36 -14.13 35.72
N VAL A 242 26.11 -13.72 35.89
CA VAL A 242 25.40 -13.77 37.17
C VAL A 242 23.95 -14.10 36.83
N GLY A 243 23.44 -15.19 37.39
CA GLY A 243 22.06 -15.64 37.20
C GLY A 243 21.10 -14.99 38.19
N GLU A 244 19.81 -15.06 37.88
CA GLU A 244 18.76 -15.31 38.87
C GLU A 244 17.41 -15.65 38.22
N ALA A 245 16.73 -16.58 38.90
CA ALA A 245 15.29 -16.73 39.07
C ALA A 245 14.37 -16.96 37.85
N GLY A 246 13.72 -18.12 37.89
CA GLY A 246 12.74 -18.56 36.91
C GLY A 246 11.41 -17.82 36.99
N VAL A 247 10.91 -17.49 35.80
CA VAL A 247 9.52 -17.15 35.51
C VAL A 247 9.15 -18.00 34.30
N ALA A 248 8.02 -18.70 34.39
CA ALA A 248 7.52 -19.55 33.31
C ALA A 248 7.38 -18.74 32.01
N GLU A 249 8.16 -19.11 31.00
CA GLU A 249 8.06 -18.53 29.66
C GLU A 249 6.69 -18.81 29.05
N PRO A 250 6.02 -17.81 28.46
CA PRO A 250 4.94 -18.07 27.53
C PRO A 250 5.55 -18.80 26.33
N VAL A 251 4.97 -19.95 25.98
CA VAL A 251 5.36 -20.76 24.81
C VAL A 251 5.32 -19.87 23.56
N GLN A 252 6.48 -19.36 23.15
CA GLN A 252 6.65 -18.70 21.86
C GLN A 252 6.51 -19.79 20.78
N PRO A 253 5.68 -19.61 19.74
CA PRO A 253 5.64 -20.56 18.65
C PRO A 253 7.03 -20.60 18.01
N ALA A 254 7.63 -21.79 18.03
CA ALA A 254 8.96 -22.04 17.48
C ALA A 254 9.06 -21.43 16.08
N ARG A 255 9.94 -20.44 15.90
CA ARG A 255 10.29 -19.94 14.57
C ARG A 255 10.94 -21.10 13.82
N ARG A 256 10.16 -21.82 13.01
CA ARG A 256 10.66 -22.80 12.03
C ARG A 256 11.46 -22.06 10.96
N THR A 257 12.71 -21.71 11.26
CA THR A 257 13.67 -21.15 10.31
C THR A 257 14.31 -22.28 9.51
N GLY A 258 13.50 -23.05 8.79
CA GLY A 258 13.99 -23.97 7.77
C GLY A 258 14.43 -23.20 6.51
N PRO A 259 15.31 -23.76 5.67
CA PRO A 259 15.66 -23.17 4.39
C PRO A 259 14.41 -22.98 3.52
N ILE A 260 14.32 -21.83 2.84
CA ILE A 260 13.19 -21.52 1.95
C ILE A 260 13.06 -22.64 0.91
N ALA A 261 11.89 -23.26 0.81
CA ALA A 261 11.57 -24.24 -0.21
C ALA A 261 11.84 -23.64 -1.61
N ARG A 262 12.81 -24.20 -2.34
CA ARG A 262 13.19 -23.74 -3.67
C ARG A 262 12.72 -24.76 -4.70
N PRO A 263 11.74 -24.41 -5.56
CA PRO A 263 11.36 -25.27 -6.66
C PRO A 263 12.56 -25.55 -7.57
N ARG A 264 12.69 -26.79 -7.99
CA ARG A 264 13.76 -27.25 -8.89
C ARG A 264 13.14 -27.95 -10.09
N ARG A 265 13.89 -28.00 -11.19
CA ARG A 265 13.54 -28.87 -12.30
C ARG A 265 13.75 -30.32 -11.83
N SER A 266 12.78 -31.17 -12.09
CA SER A 266 12.91 -32.60 -11.78
C SER A 266 14.00 -33.23 -12.66
N PRO A 267 15.01 -33.90 -12.06
CA PRO A 267 15.93 -34.76 -12.82
C PRO A 267 15.22 -36.01 -13.36
N GLU A 268 14.08 -36.40 -12.77
CA GLU A 268 13.23 -37.54 -13.16
C GLU A 268 12.07 -37.12 -14.08
N ALA A 269 12.30 -36.15 -14.97
CA ALA A 269 11.25 -35.66 -15.88
C ALA A 269 10.62 -36.76 -16.75
N ALA A 270 11.32 -37.88 -16.97
CA ALA A 270 10.86 -39.03 -17.75
C ALA A 270 9.98 -40.01 -16.96
N ARG A 271 9.91 -39.91 -15.62
CA ARG A 271 9.06 -40.78 -14.79
C ARG A 271 7.58 -40.50 -15.08
N ALA A 272 6.75 -41.54 -15.17
CA ALA A 272 5.30 -41.40 -15.32
C ALA A 272 4.65 -40.89 -14.01
N VAL A 273 3.69 -39.97 -14.12
CA VAL A 273 2.85 -39.47 -13.03
C VAL A 273 1.36 -39.60 -13.37
N PRO A 274 0.43 -39.59 -12.38
CA PRO A 274 -1.00 -39.66 -12.67
C PRO A 274 -1.45 -38.60 -13.68
N GLY A 275 -2.28 -38.98 -14.65
CA GLY A 275 -2.79 -38.10 -15.69
C GLY A 275 -1.88 -37.97 -16.93
N ASP A 276 -0.72 -38.61 -16.95
CA ASP A 276 0.14 -38.66 -18.14
C ASP A 276 -0.48 -39.44 -19.32
N ASP A 277 -1.30 -40.42 -19.00
CA ASP A 277 -2.08 -41.25 -19.92
C ASP A 277 -3.23 -40.49 -20.59
N LEU A 278 -3.71 -39.40 -19.96
CA LEU A 278 -4.80 -38.57 -20.49
C LEU A 278 -4.36 -37.67 -21.66
N LEU A 279 -3.06 -37.45 -21.83
CA LEU A 279 -2.50 -36.66 -22.94
C LEU A 279 -1.18 -37.26 -23.46
N PRO A 280 -1.22 -38.45 -24.09
CA PRO A 280 -0.02 -39.20 -24.46
C PRO A 280 0.82 -38.50 -25.53
N ASP A 281 0.18 -37.74 -26.42
CA ASP A 281 0.79 -37.01 -27.54
C ASP A 281 1.25 -35.58 -27.17
N ALA A 282 1.45 -35.29 -25.88
CA ALA A 282 1.86 -33.96 -25.43
C ALA A 282 3.15 -33.48 -26.11
N THR A 283 3.06 -32.35 -26.81
CA THR A 283 4.19 -31.73 -27.52
C THR A 283 5.15 -30.97 -26.60
N THR A 284 4.68 -30.56 -25.42
CA THR A 284 5.49 -29.84 -24.43
C THR A 284 5.21 -30.37 -23.03
N GLN A 285 6.24 -30.35 -22.20
CA GLN A 285 6.17 -30.77 -20.80
C GLN A 285 7.03 -29.86 -19.92
N VAL A 286 6.49 -29.50 -18.77
CA VAL A 286 7.21 -28.80 -17.69
C VAL A 286 6.95 -29.55 -16.39
N THR A 287 8.02 -30.03 -15.76
CA THR A 287 7.97 -30.66 -14.44
C THR A 287 8.81 -29.85 -13.46
N GLN A 288 8.21 -29.47 -12.34
CA GLN A 288 8.89 -28.82 -11.23
C GLN A 288 8.59 -29.55 -9.93
N GLU A 289 9.55 -29.57 -9.05
CA GLU A 289 9.46 -30.23 -7.75
C GLU A 289 9.83 -29.26 -6.64
N VAL A 290 9.15 -29.37 -5.52
CA VAL A 290 9.50 -28.65 -4.29
C VAL A 290 9.27 -29.55 -3.09
N THR A 291 10.24 -29.62 -2.18
CA THR A 291 10.03 -30.25 -0.86
C THR A 291 9.40 -29.23 0.07
N ILE A 292 8.23 -29.56 0.61
CA ILE A 292 7.49 -28.76 1.57
C ILE A 292 7.65 -29.41 2.94
N GLN A 293 8.02 -28.62 3.95
CA GLN A 293 8.23 -29.07 5.33
C GLN A 293 6.89 -29.24 6.09
N ALA A 294 5.98 -30.00 5.49
CA ALA A 294 4.65 -30.30 6.00
C ALA A 294 4.19 -31.67 5.48
N ARG A 295 3.23 -32.29 6.17
CA ARG A 295 2.62 -33.56 5.74
C ARG A 295 1.65 -33.34 4.58
N PRO A 296 1.36 -34.35 3.75
CA PRO A 296 0.40 -34.23 2.66
C PRO A 296 -0.96 -33.70 3.13
N GLU A 297 -1.46 -34.19 4.27
CA GLU A 297 -2.72 -33.74 4.90
C GLU A 297 -2.75 -32.24 5.26
N THR A 298 -1.58 -31.61 5.45
CA THR A 298 -1.46 -30.17 5.72
C THR A 298 -1.37 -29.34 4.44
N ILE A 299 -0.86 -29.94 3.35
CA ILE A 299 -0.69 -29.29 2.05
C ILE A 299 -1.98 -29.38 1.24
N TRP A 300 -2.66 -30.52 1.31
CA TRP A 300 -3.81 -30.86 0.48
C TRP A 300 -4.95 -29.82 0.53
N PRO A 301 -5.40 -29.33 1.70
CA PRO A 301 -6.47 -28.31 1.75
C PRO A 301 -6.15 -27.04 0.95
N TRP A 302 -4.87 -26.65 0.87
CA TRP A 302 -4.44 -25.50 0.08
C TRP A 302 -4.55 -25.74 -1.43
N LEU A 303 -4.26 -26.96 -1.90
CA LEU A 303 -4.44 -27.35 -3.30
C LEU A 303 -5.92 -27.39 -3.68
N VAL A 304 -6.75 -27.96 -2.81
CA VAL A 304 -8.19 -28.13 -3.03
C VAL A 304 -8.92 -26.79 -3.19
N GLN A 305 -8.57 -25.78 -2.39
CA GLN A 305 -9.25 -24.47 -2.44
C GLN A 305 -8.76 -23.54 -3.57
N MET A 306 -7.73 -23.94 -4.31
CA MET A 306 -7.09 -23.11 -5.33
C MET A 306 -8.06 -22.72 -6.45
N GLY A 307 -7.95 -21.49 -6.95
CA GLY A 307 -8.72 -21.03 -8.12
C GLY A 307 -9.04 -19.53 -8.13
N SER A 308 -9.25 -18.97 -9.33
CA SER A 308 -9.68 -17.58 -9.48
C SER A 308 -11.15 -17.44 -9.05
N GLY A 309 -11.44 -16.52 -8.14
CA GLY A 309 -12.75 -16.45 -7.49
C GLY A 309 -12.97 -17.49 -6.39
N ARG A 310 -11.97 -18.34 -6.10
CA ARG A 310 -11.88 -19.19 -4.91
C ARG A 310 -10.82 -18.60 -3.97
N ALA A 311 -9.83 -19.38 -3.53
CA ALA A 311 -8.73 -18.90 -2.68
C ALA A 311 -7.56 -18.24 -3.43
N GLY A 312 -7.66 -18.07 -4.75
CA GLY A 312 -6.55 -17.65 -5.61
C GLY A 312 -5.63 -18.81 -6.01
N PHE A 313 -4.72 -18.57 -6.96
CA PHE A 313 -3.75 -19.55 -7.45
C PHE A 313 -2.40 -19.48 -6.74
N TYR A 314 -2.24 -18.55 -5.78
CA TYR A 314 -1.03 -18.31 -5.01
C TYR A 314 0.20 -17.85 -5.81
N SER A 315 0.07 -17.51 -7.10
CA SER A 315 1.21 -17.01 -7.88
C SER A 315 1.35 -15.48 -7.77
N LEU A 316 1.21 -14.75 -8.87
CA LEU A 316 1.13 -13.31 -8.92
C LEU A 316 -0.34 -12.90 -9.08
N ASP A 317 -0.98 -12.49 -7.99
CA ASP A 317 -2.40 -12.13 -7.95
C ASP A 317 -2.83 -11.15 -9.07
N SER A 318 -1.96 -10.22 -9.47
CA SER A 318 -2.24 -9.27 -10.55
C SER A 318 -2.36 -9.91 -11.93
N VAL A 319 -1.84 -11.13 -12.09
CA VAL A 319 -1.81 -11.89 -13.34
C VAL A 319 -2.93 -12.93 -13.38
N ASP A 320 -3.10 -13.72 -12.31
CA ASP A 320 -3.98 -14.90 -12.29
C ASP A 320 -5.21 -14.77 -11.37
N ASN A 321 -5.28 -13.72 -10.56
CA ASN A 321 -6.38 -13.49 -9.61
C ASN A 321 -7.03 -12.10 -9.74
N ALA A 322 -6.80 -11.42 -10.86
CA ALA A 322 -7.27 -10.06 -11.15
C ALA A 322 -6.99 -9.03 -10.03
N GLY A 323 -5.82 -9.16 -9.42
CA GLY A 323 -5.39 -8.30 -8.33
C GLY A 323 -5.98 -8.67 -6.96
N ARG A 324 -6.99 -9.55 -6.87
CA ARG A 324 -7.52 -10.02 -5.58
C ARG A 324 -6.45 -10.80 -4.83
N ARG A 325 -6.32 -10.54 -3.52
CA ARG A 325 -5.29 -11.18 -2.69
C ARG A 325 -5.61 -12.68 -2.59
N SER A 326 -4.64 -13.55 -2.89
CA SER A 326 -4.82 -14.99 -2.64
C SER A 326 -4.96 -15.24 -1.15
N ALA A 327 -5.89 -16.12 -0.76
CA ALA A 327 -6.24 -16.39 0.62
C ALA A 327 -5.00 -16.82 1.43
N ARG A 328 -4.99 -16.42 2.69
CA ARG A 328 -3.90 -16.71 3.64
C ARG A 328 -4.32 -17.63 4.76
N GLU A 329 -5.59 -18.02 4.76
CA GLU A 329 -6.23 -19.02 5.62
C GLU A 329 -6.97 -20.05 4.75
N LEU A 330 -7.27 -21.19 5.36
CA LEU A 330 -8.10 -22.22 4.74
C LEU A 330 -9.56 -21.81 4.83
N ARG A 331 -10.28 -21.90 3.71
CA ARG A 331 -11.68 -21.52 3.63
C ARG A 331 -12.57 -22.77 3.57
N PRO A 332 -13.42 -23.03 4.59
CA PRO A 332 -14.27 -24.22 4.64
C PRO A 332 -15.13 -24.39 3.38
N GLU A 333 -15.65 -23.29 2.83
CA GLU A 333 -16.51 -23.28 1.63
C GLU A 333 -15.83 -23.80 0.35
N PHE A 334 -14.50 -23.92 0.33
CA PHE A 334 -13.75 -24.37 -0.84
C PHE A 334 -13.16 -25.78 -0.69
N GLN A 335 -13.51 -26.52 0.37
CA GLN A 335 -12.93 -27.84 0.64
C GLN A 335 -13.67 -29.02 -0.05
N ASP A 336 -14.88 -28.82 -0.55
CA ASP A 336 -15.65 -29.85 -1.29
C ASP A 336 -15.41 -29.73 -2.81
N LEU A 337 -14.23 -30.17 -3.27
CA LEU A 337 -13.89 -30.24 -4.69
C LEU A 337 -14.07 -31.67 -5.21
N ARG A 338 -14.76 -31.85 -6.32
CA ARG A 338 -15.09 -33.15 -6.91
C ARG A 338 -14.62 -33.27 -8.34
N ARG A 339 -14.50 -34.51 -8.81
CA ARG A 339 -14.25 -34.80 -10.22
C ARG A 339 -15.35 -34.20 -11.10
N GLY A 340 -14.96 -33.55 -12.18
CA GLY A 340 -15.85 -32.84 -13.11
C GLY A 340 -16.10 -31.37 -12.75
N ASP A 341 -15.71 -30.91 -11.56
CA ASP A 341 -15.80 -29.49 -11.22
C ASP A 341 -14.83 -28.65 -12.07
N ILE A 342 -15.18 -27.39 -12.32
CA ILE A 342 -14.31 -26.46 -13.06
C ILE A 342 -13.71 -25.43 -12.10
N ILE A 343 -12.38 -25.41 -12.01
CA ILE A 343 -11.62 -24.36 -11.33
C ILE A 343 -11.38 -23.21 -12.32
N SER A 344 -12.09 -22.11 -12.15
CA SER A 344 -11.96 -20.92 -13.01
C SER A 344 -10.52 -20.40 -13.07
N ALA A 345 -10.04 -20.15 -14.30
CA ALA A 345 -8.71 -19.58 -14.54
C ALA A 345 -8.73 -18.03 -14.53
N ALA A 346 -9.91 -17.43 -14.56
CA ALA A 346 -10.11 -15.97 -14.49
C ALA A 346 -11.45 -15.63 -13.80
N PRO A 347 -11.59 -14.42 -13.23
CA PRO A 347 -12.79 -14.03 -12.45
C PRO A 347 -14.12 -14.06 -13.21
N ALA A 348 -14.08 -13.88 -14.55
CA ALA A 348 -15.27 -13.76 -15.38
C ALA A 348 -15.72 -15.10 -16.02
N GLY A 349 -15.22 -16.24 -15.55
CA GLY A 349 -15.69 -17.57 -15.96
C GLY A 349 -15.41 -17.97 -17.41
N ARG A 350 -14.66 -17.18 -18.19
CA ARG A 350 -14.24 -17.52 -19.56
C ARG A 350 -13.07 -18.51 -19.52
N GLY A 351 -13.36 -19.76 -19.15
CA GLY A 351 -12.41 -20.87 -19.10
C GLY A 351 -11.80 -21.13 -17.72
N GLY A 352 -11.28 -22.34 -17.56
CA GLY A 352 -10.80 -22.90 -16.31
C GLY A 352 -10.12 -24.24 -16.49
N PHE A 353 -10.01 -24.97 -15.39
CA PHE A 353 -9.44 -26.30 -15.34
C PHE A 353 -10.47 -27.27 -14.78
N GLU A 354 -10.85 -28.25 -15.57
CA GLU A 354 -11.68 -29.37 -15.15
C GLU A 354 -10.89 -30.30 -14.21
N VAL A 355 -11.51 -30.73 -13.12
CA VAL A 355 -10.95 -31.74 -12.22
C VAL A 355 -11.13 -33.12 -12.86
N LEU A 356 -10.06 -33.66 -13.45
CA LEU A 356 -10.09 -34.94 -14.17
C LEU A 356 -9.97 -36.13 -13.21
N ASP A 357 -9.13 -36.01 -12.19
CA ASP A 357 -8.96 -36.99 -11.12
C ASP A 357 -8.59 -36.30 -9.80
N ILE A 358 -9.07 -36.86 -8.70
CA ILE A 358 -8.79 -36.35 -7.35
C ILE A 358 -8.63 -37.52 -6.38
N GLN A 359 -7.43 -37.64 -5.81
CA GLN A 359 -7.10 -38.61 -4.78
C GLN A 359 -6.63 -37.82 -3.55
N PRO A 360 -7.45 -37.75 -2.48
CA PRO A 360 -7.12 -37.01 -1.27
C PRO A 360 -5.70 -37.27 -0.77
N ASP A 361 -5.03 -36.20 -0.36
CA ASP A 361 -3.66 -36.20 0.18
C ASP A 361 -2.58 -36.78 -0.77
N ARG A 362 -2.92 -37.06 -2.03
CA ARG A 362 -2.04 -37.76 -2.96
C ARG A 362 -1.91 -37.06 -4.32
N SER A 363 -3.01 -36.90 -5.05
CA SER A 363 -2.93 -36.30 -6.39
C SER A 363 -4.17 -35.53 -6.80
N LEU A 364 -3.95 -34.36 -7.40
CA LEU A 364 -4.97 -33.57 -8.07
C LEU A 364 -4.58 -33.44 -9.55
N VAL A 365 -5.43 -33.96 -10.45
CA VAL A 365 -5.24 -33.90 -11.90
C VAL A 365 -6.27 -32.94 -12.48
N LEU A 366 -5.77 -31.87 -13.06
CA LEU A 366 -6.56 -30.84 -13.71
C LEU A 366 -6.34 -30.89 -15.23
N GLY A 367 -7.36 -30.50 -16.00
CA GLY A 367 -7.30 -30.48 -17.44
C GLY A 367 -8.01 -29.29 -18.05
N ASN A 368 -7.63 -28.91 -19.25
CA ASN A 368 -8.36 -27.93 -20.04
C ASN A 368 -8.26 -28.28 -21.52
N LEU A 369 -9.39 -28.23 -22.23
CA LEU A 369 -9.48 -28.31 -23.67
C LEU A 369 -10.20 -27.06 -24.17
N VAL A 370 -9.51 -26.25 -24.97
CA VAL A 370 -10.03 -24.99 -25.51
C VAL A 370 -10.08 -25.06 -27.02
N ASP A 371 -11.26 -24.78 -27.58
CA ASP A 371 -11.39 -24.44 -28.99
C ASP A 371 -10.82 -23.04 -29.22
N ARG A 372 -9.73 -22.97 -29.99
CA ARG A 372 -9.03 -21.71 -30.28
C ARG A 372 -9.74 -20.87 -31.33
N MET A 373 -10.72 -21.43 -32.06
CA MET A 373 -11.56 -20.65 -32.97
C MET A 373 -12.63 -19.86 -32.20
N SER A 374 -13.41 -20.53 -31.34
CA SER A 374 -14.44 -19.87 -30.53
C SER A 374 -13.90 -19.22 -29.26
N GLY A 375 -12.72 -19.64 -28.79
CA GLY A 375 -12.15 -19.23 -27.49
C GLY A 375 -12.85 -19.88 -26.30
N THR A 376 -13.67 -20.90 -26.53
CA THR A 376 -14.52 -21.54 -25.50
C THR A 376 -13.85 -22.81 -25.00
N GLN A 377 -13.97 -23.05 -23.69
CA GLN A 377 -13.59 -24.33 -23.09
C GLN A 377 -14.68 -25.36 -23.39
N ILE A 378 -14.26 -26.55 -23.79
CA ILE A 378 -15.11 -27.73 -23.98
C ILE A 378 -14.69 -28.82 -22.98
N PRO A 379 -15.56 -29.80 -22.68
CA PRO A 379 -15.22 -30.92 -21.81
C PRO A 379 -13.93 -31.59 -22.25
N PHE A 380 -13.07 -31.96 -21.29
CA PHE A 380 -11.74 -32.48 -21.62
C PHE A 380 -11.78 -33.80 -22.41
N SER A 381 -12.83 -34.61 -22.22
CA SER A 381 -13.04 -35.90 -22.88
C SER A 381 -13.57 -35.81 -24.31
N ASP A 382 -14.03 -34.63 -24.74
CA ASP A 382 -14.65 -34.46 -26.06
C ASP A 382 -13.62 -34.49 -27.19
N GLU A 383 -14.10 -34.69 -28.41
CA GLU A 383 -13.24 -34.68 -29.59
C GLU A 383 -12.53 -33.33 -29.78
N ARG A 384 -11.25 -33.40 -30.18
CA ARG A 384 -10.44 -32.20 -30.37
C ARG A 384 -10.96 -31.39 -31.57
N PRO A 385 -11.22 -30.09 -31.41
CA PRO A 385 -11.56 -29.23 -32.53
C PRO A 385 -10.37 -29.02 -33.46
N SER A 386 -10.61 -28.53 -34.67
CA SER A 386 -9.58 -28.32 -35.69
C SER A 386 -8.44 -27.39 -35.24
N ARG A 387 -8.75 -26.38 -34.42
CA ARG A 387 -7.76 -25.57 -33.70
C ARG A 387 -7.97 -25.70 -32.21
N PHE A 388 -7.12 -26.48 -31.56
CA PHE A 388 -7.26 -26.77 -30.15
C PHE A 388 -6.04 -26.36 -29.33
N TRP A 389 -6.28 -26.19 -28.04
CA TRP A 389 -5.26 -26.24 -27.02
C TRP A 389 -5.74 -27.16 -25.90
N GLN A 390 -5.04 -28.27 -25.72
CA GLN A 390 -5.30 -29.22 -24.63
C GLN A 390 -4.12 -29.21 -23.64
N THR A 391 -4.42 -29.13 -22.35
CA THR A 391 -3.41 -29.11 -21.27
C THR A 391 -3.85 -30.01 -20.13
N THR A 392 -2.92 -30.78 -19.57
CA THR A 392 -3.07 -31.39 -18.24
C THR A 392 -2.14 -30.70 -17.25
N TRP A 393 -2.58 -30.59 -15.99
CA TRP A 393 -1.84 -29.99 -14.89
C TRP A 393 -2.02 -30.83 -13.62
N VAL A 394 -0.95 -31.44 -13.18
CA VAL A 394 -0.93 -32.46 -12.12
C VAL A 394 -0.19 -31.92 -10.91
N PHE A 395 -0.76 -32.14 -9.74
CA PHE A 395 -0.10 -31.97 -8.44
C PHE A 395 -0.03 -33.33 -7.77
N LEU A 396 1.18 -33.83 -7.52
CA LEU A 396 1.43 -35.12 -6.88
C LEU A 396 2.20 -34.90 -5.58
N LEU A 397 1.63 -35.33 -4.46
CA LEU A 397 2.23 -35.30 -3.14
C LEU A 397 2.85 -36.67 -2.83
N GLU A 398 4.13 -36.67 -2.52
CA GLU A 398 4.86 -37.87 -2.11
C GLU A 398 5.50 -37.61 -0.74
N PRO A 399 5.11 -38.33 0.32
CA PRO A 399 5.74 -38.18 1.62
C PRO A 399 7.21 -38.62 1.57
N GLU A 400 8.07 -37.89 2.26
CA GLU A 400 9.51 -38.12 2.39
C GLU A 400 9.95 -37.91 3.85
N GLU A 401 11.16 -38.37 4.23
CA GLU A 401 11.68 -38.17 5.59
C GLU A 401 11.70 -36.70 6.03
N ALA A 402 12.01 -35.79 5.11
CA ALA A 402 12.11 -34.36 5.37
C ALA A 402 10.79 -33.59 5.10
N GLY A 403 9.65 -34.25 4.92
CA GLY A 403 8.36 -33.60 4.66
C GLY A 403 7.60 -34.23 3.49
N THR A 404 7.18 -33.43 2.52
CA THR A 404 6.46 -33.91 1.33
C THR A 404 7.09 -33.32 0.07
N ARG A 405 7.47 -34.17 -0.88
CA ARG A 405 7.81 -33.73 -2.24
C ARG A 405 6.52 -33.49 -3.01
N LEU A 406 6.31 -32.25 -3.42
CA LEU A 406 5.27 -31.85 -4.34
C LEU A 406 5.84 -31.79 -5.76
N THR A 407 5.40 -32.72 -6.60
CA THR A 407 5.70 -32.76 -8.04
C THR A 407 4.56 -32.11 -8.79
N VAL A 408 4.86 -31.03 -9.52
CA VAL A 408 3.88 -30.36 -10.38
C VAL A 408 4.29 -30.48 -11.84
N ARG A 409 3.42 -31.13 -12.62
CA ARG A 409 3.64 -31.40 -14.05
C ARG A 409 2.56 -30.74 -14.87
N SER A 410 2.97 -29.97 -15.88
CA SER A 410 2.07 -29.50 -16.93
C SER A 410 2.50 -30.07 -18.27
N ARG A 411 1.53 -30.61 -19.01
CA ARG A 411 1.71 -31.13 -20.37
C ARG A 411 0.71 -30.46 -21.29
N ALA A 412 1.13 -30.11 -22.49
CA ALA A 412 0.25 -29.45 -23.46
C ALA A 412 0.46 -29.97 -24.89
N SER A 413 -0.66 -30.08 -25.60
CA SER A 413 -0.75 -30.38 -27.03
C SER A 413 -1.53 -29.28 -27.74
N PHE A 414 -1.16 -29.01 -28.99
CA PHE A 414 -1.67 -27.91 -29.80
C PHE A 414 -1.85 -28.36 -31.26
N SER A 415 -2.83 -27.80 -31.96
CA SER A 415 -2.97 -27.96 -33.42
C SER A 415 -1.79 -27.33 -34.19
N GLU A 416 -1.57 -27.74 -35.45
CA GLU A 416 -0.53 -27.15 -36.31
C GLU A 416 -0.68 -25.62 -36.41
N GLY A 417 0.45 -24.90 -36.31
CA GLY A 417 0.52 -23.43 -36.19
C GLY A 417 0.65 -22.87 -34.76
N GLY A 418 0.33 -23.67 -33.72
CA GLY A 418 0.46 -23.26 -32.31
C GLY A 418 1.87 -23.35 -31.71
N ARG A 419 2.79 -24.07 -32.37
CA ARG A 419 4.13 -24.41 -31.83
C ARG A 419 5.02 -23.19 -31.56
N LEU A 420 4.94 -22.14 -32.37
CA LEU A 420 5.69 -20.89 -32.17
C LEU A 420 5.25 -20.13 -30.90
N HIS A 421 3.98 -20.25 -30.50
CA HIS A 421 3.48 -19.64 -29.27
C HIS A 421 3.94 -20.37 -28.00
N ALA A 422 4.36 -21.63 -28.09
CA ALA A 422 4.86 -22.39 -26.94
C ALA A 422 6.23 -21.86 -26.45
N GLY A 423 7.08 -21.37 -27.35
CA GLY A 423 8.46 -20.98 -27.06
C GLY A 423 8.60 -19.88 -25.99
N TRP A 424 7.74 -18.85 -26.02
CA TRP A 424 7.76 -17.77 -25.03
C TRP A 424 6.82 -18.01 -23.83
N ARG A 425 5.79 -18.85 -23.96
CA ARG A 425 4.87 -19.16 -22.84
C ARG A 425 5.50 -20.08 -21.80
N LEU A 426 6.30 -21.05 -22.22
CA LEU A 426 6.97 -21.98 -21.30
C LEU A 426 7.79 -21.26 -20.21
N PRO A 427 8.64 -20.27 -20.50
CA PRO A 427 9.35 -19.54 -19.43
C PRO A 427 8.41 -18.72 -18.54
N VAL A 428 7.33 -18.14 -19.07
CA VAL A 428 6.32 -17.42 -18.26
C VAL A 428 5.59 -18.37 -17.31
N GLN A 429 5.10 -19.50 -17.83
CA GLN A 429 4.43 -20.54 -17.04
C GLN A 429 5.35 -21.06 -15.93
N ARG A 430 6.62 -21.34 -16.25
CA ARG A 430 7.64 -21.73 -15.26
C ARG A 430 7.85 -20.65 -14.20
N GLY A 431 7.88 -19.37 -14.59
CA GLY A 431 8.02 -18.25 -13.68
C GLY A 431 6.86 -18.16 -12.68
N LEU A 432 5.62 -18.23 -13.17
CA LEU A 432 4.42 -18.19 -12.33
C LEU A 432 4.32 -19.42 -11.42
N GLN A 433 4.55 -20.63 -11.95
CA GLN A 433 4.54 -21.86 -11.17
C GLN A 433 5.64 -21.86 -10.09
N ASN A 434 6.82 -21.28 -10.36
CA ASN A 434 7.85 -21.09 -9.32
C ASN A 434 7.37 -20.21 -8.16
N VAL A 435 6.66 -19.12 -8.45
CA VAL A 435 6.10 -18.23 -7.42
C VAL A 435 5.01 -18.95 -6.63
N GLN A 436 4.09 -19.60 -7.35
CA GLN A 436 3.02 -20.41 -6.76
C GLN A 436 3.55 -21.43 -5.76
N LEU A 437 4.52 -22.26 -6.18
CA LEU A 437 5.05 -23.34 -5.33
C LEU A 437 5.70 -22.81 -4.06
N ARG A 438 6.43 -21.67 -4.15
CA ARG A 438 7.01 -21.02 -2.96
C ARG A 438 5.95 -20.49 -2.00
N HIS A 439 4.89 -19.89 -2.55
CA HIS A 439 3.78 -19.32 -1.79
C HIS A 439 2.87 -20.39 -1.18
N LEU A 440 2.67 -21.51 -1.86
CA LEU A 440 1.98 -22.69 -1.34
C LEU A 440 2.80 -23.32 -0.21
N ALA A 441 4.10 -23.52 -0.40
CA ALA A 441 4.98 -24.03 0.65
C ALA A 441 4.98 -23.10 1.88
N ALA A 442 5.04 -21.78 1.68
CA ALA A 442 4.97 -20.82 2.78
C ALA A 442 3.64 -20.86 3.55
N ARG A 443 2.53 -21.19 2.90
CA ARG A 443 1.22 -21.40 3.54
C ARG A 443 1.18 -22.68 4.35
N ALA A 444 1.52 -23.80 3.71
CA ALA A 444 1.52 -25.11 4.35
C ALA A 444 2.50 -25.21 5.53
N GLU A 445 3.63 -24.49 5.47
CA GLU A 445 4.62 -24.47 6.54
C GLU A 445 4.37 -23.39 7.61
N GLY A 446 3.33 -22.56 7.46
CA GLY A 446 3.02 -21.46 8.40
C GLY A 446 4.04 -20.32 8.39
N ARG A 447 4.80 -20.16 7.29
CA ARG A 447 5.89 -19.17 7.16
C ARG A 447 5.47 -17.86 6.49
N LEU A 448 4.18 -17.66 6.21
CA LEU A 448 3.72 -16.39 5.67
C LEU A 448 4.04 -15.25 6.66
N ARG A 449 4.68 -14.18 6.15
CA ARG A 449 4.89 -12.95 6.93
C ARG A 449 3.54 -12.40 7.38
N ARG A 450 3.42 -11.79 8.56
CA ARG A 450 2.15 -11.15 8.96
C ARG A 450 1.72 -10.08 7.94
N ASP A 451 2.62 -9.13 7.66
CA ASP A 451 2.37 -8.05 6.71
C ASP A 451 3.09 -8.29 5.36
N ASP A 452 2.40 -7.96 4.26
CA ASP A 452 3.00 -7.85 2.94
C ASP A 452 3.05 -6.39 2.44
N TRP A 453 3.49 -6.19 1.20
CA TRP A 453 3.67 -4.86 0.64
C TRP A 453 2.36 -4.07 0.50
N ARG A 454 1.21 -4.75 0.33
CA ARG A 454 -0.11 -4.11 0.24
C ARG A 454 -0.49 -3.53 1.59
N ASP A 455 -0.26 -4.30 2.66
CA ASP A 455 -0.51 -3.87 4.04
C ASP A 455 0.36 -2.65 4.38
N VAL A 456 1.62 -2.63 3.93
CA VAL A 456 2.53 -1.47 4.07
C VAL A 456 2.01 -0.25 3.32
N VAL A 457 1.61 -0.40 2.06
CA VAL A 457 1.09 0.72 1.24
C VAL A 457 -0.20 1.27 1.85
N ALA A 458 -1.12 0.40 2.27
CA ALA A 458 -2.34 0.80 2.97
C ALA A 458 -2.02 1.55 4.27
N GLY A 459 -1.10 1.02 5.08
CA GLY A 459 -0.67 1.66 6.32
C GLY A 459 0.00 3.01 6.13
N VAL A 460 0.84 3.18 5.09
CA VAL A 460 1.39 4.49 4.72
C VAL A 460 0.28 5.47 4.33
N GLY A 461 -0.75 5.00 3.60
CA GLY A 461 -1.95 5.77 3.30
C GLY A 461 -2.70 6.19 4.57
N GLY A 462 -2.94 5.26 5.50
CA GLY A 462 -3.55 5.53 6.80
C GLY A 462 -2.77 6.56 7.61
N ALA A 463 -1.44 6.44 7.70
CA ALA A 463 -0.59 7.41 8.39
C ALA A 463 -0.68 8.82 7.75
N ALA A 464 -0.77 8.90 6.42
CA ALA A 464 -0.96 10.18 5.73
C ALA A 464 -2.34 10.80 6.06
N LEU A 465 -3.40 9.99 6.15
CA LEU A 465 -4.72 10.44 6.60
C LEU A 465 -4.70 10.93 8.05
N MET A 466 -3.99 10.24 8.95
CA MET A 466 -3.82 10.67 10.34
C MET A 466 -3.11 12.03 10.39
N ALA A 467 -2.02 12.22 9.64
CA ALA A 467 -1.32 13.50 9.56
C ALA A 467 -2.22 14.62 9.01
N ALA A 468 -3.06 14.32 8.02
CA ALA A 468 -4.04 15.27 7.50
C ALA A 468 -5.13 15.63 8.54
N ALA A 469 -5.59 14.65 9.33
CA ALA A 469 -6.55 14.88 10.41
C ALA A 469 -5.96 15.74 11.54
N VAL A 470 -4.69 15.50 11.93
CA VAL A 470 -3.93 16.38 12.85
C VAL A 470 -3.84 17.81 12.30
N ALA A 471 -3.61 17.97 11.00
CA ALA A 471 -3.52 19.27 10.35
C ALA A 471 -4.87 20.00 10.19
N THR A 472 -5.99 19.31 10.40
CA THR A 472 -7.35 19.83 10.19
C THR A 472 -8.24 19.67 11.44
N PRO A 473 -7.86 20.23 12.61
CA PRO A 473 -8.63 20.07 13.84
C PRO A 473 -10.03 20.71 13.78
N PHE A 474 -10.24 21.66 12.87
CA PHE A 474 -11.54 22.29 12.63
C PHE A 474 -12.55 21.38 11.91
N LEU A 475 -12.12 20.24 11.37
CA LEU A 475 -13.01 19.21 10.82
C LEU A 475 -13.35 18.12 11.84
N ARG A 476 -12.87 18.23 13.09
CA ARG A 476 -13.05 17.22 14.13
C ARG A 476 -14.51 16.87 14.37
N GLY A 477 -15.39 17.86 14.50
CA GLY A 477 -16.82 17.60 14.75
C GLY A 477 -17.43 16.67 13.68
N ARG A 478 -17.13 16.93 12.40
CA ARG A 478 -17.57 16.07 11.28
C ARG A 478 -16.92 14.68 11.29
N ARG A 479 -15.68 14.57 11.77
CA ARG A 479 -15.01 13.28 11.88
C ARG A 479 -15.60 12.45 13.01
N SER A 480 -15.87 13.04 14.17
CA SER A 480 -16.47 12.39 15.32
C SER A 480 -17.88 11.82 15.07
N THR A 481 -18.58 12.26 14.02
CA THR A 481 -19.91 11.75 13.63
C THR A 481 -19.91 11.17 12.21
N TRP A 482 -18.76 10.70 11.72
CA TRP A 482 -18.62 10.23 10.35
C TRP A 482 -19.59 9.10 10.00
N GLY A 483 -20.29 9.24 8.87
CA GLY A 483 -21.29 8.28 8.40
C GLY A 483 -22.68 8.43 9.03
N LEU A 484 -22.89 9.47 9.85
CA LEU A 484 -24.20 9.88 10.33
C LEU A 484 -24.54 11.26 9.75
N ASP A 485 -25.63 11.33 9.01
CA ASP A 485 -26.14 12.58 8.44
C ASP A 485 -27.11 13.30 9.39
N ASP A 486 -27.76 12.57 10.31
CA ASP A 486 -28.67 13.11 11.31
C ASP A 486 -27.96 13.35 12.66
N PRO A 487 -27.85 14.61 13.13
CA PRO A 487 -27.30 14.92 14.44
C PRO A 487 -28.05 14.23 15.60
N VAL A 488 -29.35 13.97 15.46
CA VAL A 488 -30.16 13.30 16.48
C VAL A 488 -29.72 11.84 16.64
N GLU A 489 -29.38 11.17 15.54
CA GLU A 489 -28.85 9.80 15.58
C GLU A 489 -27.47 9.74 16.27
N ALA A 490 -26.64 10.77 16.10
CA ALA A 490 -25.34 10.86 16.76
C ALA A 490 -25.44 11.10 18.28
N GLU A 491 -26.47 11.83 18.71
CA GLU A 491 -26.73 12.15 20.12
C GLU A 491 -27.61 11.12 20.85
N ARG A 492 -28.20 10.16 20.13
CA ARG A 492 -28.95 9.04 20.71
C ARG A 492 -28.14 8.32 21.80
N ALA A 493 -28.84 7.88 22.85
CA ALA A 493 -28.25 7.05 23.90
C ALA A 493 -28.04 5.61 23.42
N TYR A 494 -26.84 5.07 23.66
CA TYR A 494 -26.50 3.69 23.35
C TYR A 494 -26.06 2.92 24.60
N PRO A 495 -26.15 1.57 24.59
CA PRO A 495 -25.54 0.73 25.63
C PRO A 495 -24.07 1.12 25.87
N GLY A 496 -23.66 1.13 27.14
CA GLY A 496 -22.33 1.57 27.57
C GLY A 496 -22.18 3.07 27.84
N ASP A 497 -23.09 3.95 27.36
CA ASP A 497 -23.00 5.39 27.61
C ASP A 497 -23.01 5.74 29.12
N GLY A 498 -23.76 4.97 29.92
CA GLY A 498 -23.83 5.13 31.38
C GLY A 498 -22.54 4.73 32.12
N LEU A 499 -21.64 3.97 31.50
CA LEU A 499 -20.34 3.59 32.08
C LEU A 499 -19.35 4.76 32.07
N VAL A 500 -19.52 5.67 31.10
CA VAL A 500 -18.76 6.92 30.98
C VAL A 500 -19.76 8.08 30.82
N PRO A 501 -20.38 8.52 31.93
CA PRO A 501 -21.47 9.48 31.90
C PRO A 501 -21.00 10.87 31.43
N GLU A 502 -19.81 11.30 31.85
CA GLU A 502 -19.20 12.59 31.51
C GLU A 502 -17.94 12.41 30.67
N PRO A 503 -18.05 12.03 29.38
CA PRO A 503 -16.88 11.80 28.54
C PRO A 503 -16.19 13.13 28.22
N ARG A 504 -14.87 13.17 28.37
CA ARG A 504 -14.06 14.29 27.87
C ARG A 504 -13.93 14.27 26.35
N TRP A 505 -14.04 13.09 25.75
CA TRP A 505 -14.01 12.92 24.31
C TRP A 505 -14.68 11.60 23.88
N GLY A 506 -15.11 11.55 22.62
CA GLY A 506 -15.69 10.37 22.00
C GLY A 506 -16.00 10.57 20.52
N TYR A 507 -16.50 9.51 19.89
CA TYR A 507 -17.02 9.51 18.53
C TYR A 507 -18.18 8.53 18.38
N THR A 508 -18.97 8.70 17.34
CA THR A 508 -19.96 7.73 16.85
C THR A 508 -19.83 7.70 15.34
N HIS A 509 -19.40 6.57 14.81
CA HIS A 509 -19.26 6.35 13.39
C HIS A 509 -20.25 5.30 12.93
N ALA A 510 -20.71 5.40 11.69
CA ALA A 510 -21.56 4.41 11.08
C ALA A 510 -21.18 4.16 9.62
N ILE A 511 -21.52 2.99 9.12
CA ILE A 511 -21.49 2.65 7.70
C ILE A 511 -22.67 1.76 7.35
N GLU A 512 -23.23 1.95 6.16
CA GLU A 512 -24.22 1.03 5.61
C GLU A 512 -23.50 -0.11 4.88
N VAL A 513 -23.98 -1.33 5.10
CA VAL A 513 -23.44 -2.58 4.55
C VAL A 513 -24.55 -3.24 3.74
N ASP A 514 -24.26 -3.58 2.49
CA ASP A 514 -25.14 -4.32 1.57
C ASP A 514 -25.09 -5.82 1.88
N ALA A 515 -25.46 -6.14 3.12
CA ALA A 515 -25.58 -7.50 3.62
C ALA A 515 -26.57 -7.53 4.81
N PRO A 516 -27.29 -8.63 5.02
CA PRO A 516 -28.17 -8.80 6.16
C PRO A 516 -27.37 -8.92 7.47
N VAL A 517 -28.02 -8.65 8.61
CA VAL A 517 -27.38 -8.62 9.94
C VAL A 517 -26.65 -9.92 10.26
N GLU A 518 -27.20 -11.06 9.84
CA GLU A 518 -26.65 -12.40 10.06
C GLU A 518 -25.32 -12.61 9.32
N ALA A 519 -25.08 -11.85 8.24
CA ALA A 519 -23.81 -11.87 7.51
C ALA A 519 -22.79 -10.88 8.09
N VAL A 520 -23.25 -9.79 8.70
CA VAL A 520 -22.37 -8.74 9.28
C VAL A 520 -21.93 -9.09 10.70
N TRP A 521 -22.86 -9.50 11.55
CA TRP A 521 -22.63 -9.72 12.99
C TRP A 521 -21.45 -10.64 13.31
N PRO A 522 -21.25 -11.79 12.63
CA PRO A 522 -20.15 -12.69 12.96
C PRO A 522 -18.75 -12.10 12.72
N TRP A 523 -18.63 -11.05 11.90
CA TRP A 523 -17.38 -10.30 11.75
C TRP A 523 -17.18 -9.30 12.89
N VAL A 524 -18.25 -8.71 13.40
CA VAL A 524 -18.21 -7.71 14.47
C VAL A 524 -17.82 -8.38 15.79
N GLU A 525 -18.46 -9.49 16.16
CA GLU A 525 -18.29 -10.13 17.47
C GLU A 525 -16.91 -10.78 17.70
N GLN A 526 -16.12 -11.02 16.64
CA GLN A 526 -14.79 -11.62 16.72
C GLN A 526 -13.64 -10.59 16.72
N VAL A 527 -13.95 -9.29 16.77
CA VAL A 527 -12.96 -8.21 16.83
C VAL A 527 -12.07 -8.35 18.08
N GLY A 528 -10.76 -8.24 17.88
CA GLY A 528 -9.76 -8.30 18.96
C GLY A 528 -8.36 -8.66 18.43
N ALA A 529 -7.31 -8.12 19.06
CA ALA A 529 -5.94 -8.31 18.59
C ALA A 529 -5.46 -9.77 18.66
N ASP A 530 -5.98 -10.52 19.62
CA ASP A 530 -5.78 -11.95 19.86
C ASP A 530 -6.77 -12.86 19.11
N ARG A 531 -7.75 -12.25 18.42
CA ARG A 531 -8.80 -12.92 17.66
C ARG A 531 -8.67 -12.57 16.17
N ALA A 532 -9.68 -11.92 15.58
CA ALA A 532 -9.73 -11.63 14.16
C ALA A 532 -9.00 -10.35 13.72
N GLY A 533 -8.31 -9.67 14.64
CA GLY A 533 -7.79 -8.32 14.42
C GLY A 533 -8.90 -7.27 14.46
N PHE A 534 -8.62 -6.09 13.91
CA PHE A 534 -9.56 -4.97 13.85
C PHE A 534 -10.01 -4.66 12.42
N TYR A 535 -9.65 -5.48 11.44
CA TYR A 535 -9.93 -5.25 10.01
C TYR A 535 -9.42 -3.90 9.48
N SER A 536 -8.50 -3.26 10.21
CA SER A 536 -7.99 -1.94 9.93
C SER A 536 -6.61 -2.00 9.27
N TYR A 537 -5.72 -1.04 9.52
CA TYR A 537 -4.36 -1.00 8.99
C TYR A 537 -3.41 -1.92 9.77
N GLN A 538 -3.45 -3.23 9.44
CA GLN A 538 -2.64 -4.29 10.09
C GLN A 538 -1.17 -3.91 10.29
N TRP A 539 -0.54 -3.31 9.27
CA TRP A 539 0.87 -2.93 9.35
C TRP A 539 1.13 -1.78 10.36
N LEU A 540 0.22 -0.81 10.48
CA LEU A 540 0.35 0.27 11.47
C LEU A 540 0.17 -0.26 12.89
N GLU A 541 -0.80 -1.15 13.08
CA GLU A 541 -1.06 -1.82 14.36
C GLU A 541 0.15 -2.66 14.80
N ASN A 542 0.74 -3.39 13.85
CA ASN A 542 1.95 -4.18 14.08
C ASN A 542 3.20 -3.32 14.31
N LEU A 543 3.31 -2.15 13.66
CA LEU A 543 4.35 -1.17 13.96
C LEU A 543 4.23 -0.62 15.39
N ALA A 544 3.00 -0.46 15.89
CA ALA A 544 2.74 -0.08 17.28
C ALA A 544 2.96 -1.24 18.28
N GLY A 545 2.98 -2.48 17.81
CA GLY A 545 3.25 -3.68 18.61
C GLY A 545 2.02 -4.53 18.94
N ALA A 546 0.89 -4.30 18.27
CA ALA A 546 -0.37 -4.99 18.54
C ALA A 546 -0.38 -6.47 18.12
N GLN A 547 0.54 -6.87 17.24
CA GLN A 547 0.72 -8.26 16.76
C GLN A 547 -0.50 -8.89 16.07
N VAL A 548 -1.35 -8.05 15.49
CA VAL A 548 -2.60 -8.42 14.85
C VAL A 548 -2.40 -9.15 13.52
N ARG A 549 -3.39 -9.98 13.19
CA ARG A 549 -3.61 -10.54 11.85
C ARG A 549 -5.09 -10.48 11.55
N ASN A 550 -5.46 -9.73 10.52
CA ASN A 550 -6.87 -9.58 10.15
C ASN A 550 -7.39 -10.88 9.54
N ALA A 551 -8.45 -11.45 10.13
CA ALA A 551 -9.03 -12.70 9.65
C ALA A 551 -9.66 -12.54 8.25
N GLU A 552 -9.60 -13.62 7.48
CA GLU A 552 -10.25 -13.74 6.17
C GLU A 552 -11.51 -14.62 6.22
N THR A 553 -11.76 -15.26 7.36
CA THR A 553 -12.93 -16.08 7.65
C THR A 553 -13.55 -15.74 9.00
N VAL A 554 -14.78 -16.20 9.21
CA VAL A 554 -15.44 -16.13 10.53
C VAL A 554 -15.06 -17.37 11.34
N HIS A 555 -14.70 -17.14 12.59
CA HIS A 555 -14.29 -18.13 13.57
C HIS A 555 -15.30 -18.18 14.71
N PRO A 556 -16.21 -19.19 14.74
CA PRO A 556 -17.22 -19.32 15.80
C PRO A 556 -16.63 -19.39 17.21
N GLU A 557 -15.39 -19.86 17.35
CA GLU A 557 -14.64 -19.90 18.60
C GLU A 557 -14.26 -18.51 19.16
N TRP A 558 -14.40 -17.45 18.37
CA TRP A 558 -14.05 -16.07 18.74
C TRP A 558 -15.26 -15.18 19.04
N SER A 559 -16.47 -15.73 19.04
CA SER A 559 -17.70 -14.99 19.35
C SER A 559 -17.63 -14.26 20.69
N ALA A 560 -18.20 -13.07 20.74
CA ALA A 560 -18.23 -12.24 21.94
C ALA A 560 -19.09 -12.90 23.03
N ALA A 561 -18.58 -12.91 24.26
CA ALA A 561 -19.30 -13.37 25.44
C ALA A 561 -19.11 -12.38 26.58
N GLU A 562 -20.13 -12.20 27.41
CA GLU A 562 -20.01 -11.37 28.62
C GLU A 562 -18.92 -11.91 29.55
N GLY A 563 -18.13 -10.98 30.09
CA GLY A 563 -16.95 -11.29 30.92
C GLY A 563 -15.69 -11.64 30.12
N ALA A 564 -15.78 -11.91 28.82
CA ALA A 564 -14.60 -12.10 27.99
C ALA A 564 -13.84 -10.78 27.79
N GLU A 565 -12.59 -10.86 27.34
CA GLU A 565 -11.73 -9.69 27.13
C GLU A 565 -11.49 -9.44 25.65
N VAL A 566 -11.45 -8.16 25.25
CA VAL A 566 -11.01 -7.68 23.95
C VAL A 566 -9.62 -7.07 24.12
N LEU A 567 -8.59 -7.78 23.66
CA LEU A 567 -7.24 -7.28 23.70
C LEU A 567 -7.04 -6.25 22.58
N VAL A 568 -6.66 -5.01 22.92
CA VAL A 568 -6.34 -3.98 21.91
C VAL A 568 -4.85 -3.96 21.58
N HIS A 569 -4.00 -4.15 22.60
CA HIS A 569 -2.56 -4.24 22.42
C HIS A 569 -1.92 -5.01 23.60
N PRO A 570 -0.88 -5.84 23.39
CA PRO A 570 -0.33 -6.73 24.42
C PRO A 570 0.22 -6.06 25.70
N ARG A 571 0.41 -4.74 25.70
CA ARG A 571 0.95 -3.96 26.84
C ARG A 571 -0.09 -3.07 27.53
N VAL A 572 -1.36 -3.14 27.14
CA VAL A 572 -2.45 -2.38 27.78
C VAL A 572 -3.47 -3.35 28.35
N VAL A 573 -4.18 -2.87 29.38
CA VAL A 573 -5.26 -3.61 30.02
C VAL A 573 -6.34 -3.90 28.95
N PRO A 574 -6.75 -5.17 28.79
CA PRO A 574 -7.82 -5.54 27.88
C PRO A 574 -9.14 -4.87 28.27
N LEU A 575 -10.01 -4.61 27.28
CA LEU A 575 -11.36 -4.15 27.58
C LEU A 575 -12.22 -5.36 27.91
N ARG A 576 -12.89 -5.34 29.06
CA ARG A 576 -13.84 -6.39 29.44
C ARG A 576 -15.16 -6.18 28.71
N ILE A 577 -15.69 -7.23 28.09
CA ILE A 577 -17.03 -7.24 27.53
C ILE A 577 -18.02 -7.29 28.69
N VAL A 578 -18.82 -6.24 28.85
CA VAL A 578 -19.75 -6.08 29.98
C VAL A 578 -21.20 -6.33 29.62
N GLU A 579 -21.52 -6.31 28.32
CA GLU A 579 -22.86 -6.54 27.80
C GLU A 579 -22.73 -7.15 26.40
N VAL A 580 -23.52 -8.20 26.11
CA VAL A 580 -23.66 -8.77 24.77
C VAL A 580 -25.14 -8.97 24.46
N ALA A 581 -25.60 -8.36 23.37
CA ALA A 581 -26.87 -8.66 22.73
C ALA A 581 -26.57 -9.40 21.42
N PRO A 582 -26.64 -10.75 21.38
CA PRO A 582 -26.27 -11.52 20.19
C PRO A 582 -27.05 -11.08 18.95
N GLY A 583 -26.36 -10.98 17.81
CA GLY A 583 -26.93 -10.48 16.56
C GLY A 583 -27.22 -8.98 16.55
N ARG A 584 -26.81 -8.22 17.57
CA ARG A 584 -27.13 -6.80 17.71
C ARG A 584 -25.96 -5.95 18.16
N SER A 585 -25.38 -6.21 19.32
CA SER A 585 -24.30 -5.37 19.85
C SER A 585 -23.50 -6.03 20.96
N PHE A 586 -22.30 -5.50 21.20
CA PHE A 586 -21.59 -5.75 22.45
C PHE A 586 -20.91 -4.47 22.93
N VAL A 587 -20.69 -4.38 24.25
CA VAL A 587 -20.01 -3.26 24.92
C VAL A 587 -18.73 -3.77 25.57
N ALA A 588 -17.59 -3.21 25.17
CA ALA A 588 -16.31 -3.42 25.81
C ALA A 588 -15.96 -2.21 26.70
N TYR A 589 -15.44 -2.45 27.90
CA TYR A 589 -15.22 -1.43 28.92
C TYR A 589 -13.89 -1.62 29.66
N VAL A 590 -13.23 -0.51 29.97
CA VAL A 590 -12.04 -0.48 30.82
C VAL A 590 -12.12 0.71 31.78
N ASP A 591 -11.67 0.51 33.00
CA ASP A 591 -11.57 1.56 34.03
C ASP A 591 -10.37 1.31 34.93
N ASP A 592 -9.42 2.25 34.93
CA ASP A 592 -8.24 2.22 35.81
C ASP A 592 -8.59 2.72 37.23
N GLU A 593 -9.61 2.15 37.87
CA GLU A 593 -10.15 2.61 39.17
C GLU A 593 -9.05 2.77 40.22
N LYS A 594 -8.15 1.77 40.33
CA LYS A 594 -7.04 1.80 41.29
C LYS A 594 -6.09 2.96 41.05
N ALA A 595 -5.75 3.27 39.80
CA ALA A 595 -4.86 4.38 39.48
C ALA A 595 -5.55 5.71 39.79
N ARG A 596 -6.85 5.83 39.48
CA ARG A 596 -7.66 7.00 39.80
C ARG A 596 -7.74 7.25 41.30
N ASP A 597 -8.04 6.22 42.09
CA ASP A 597 -8.16 6.33 43.55
C ASP A 597 -6.83 6.69 44.22
N GLN A 598 -5.71 6.31 43.59
CA GLN A 598 -4.35 6.65 44.03
C GLN A 598 -3.85 7.99 43.47
N GLY A 599 -4.68 8.72 42.72
CA GLY A 599 -4.30 9.99 42.08
C GLY A 599 -3.24 9.87 40.98
N GLN A 600 -3.04 8.67 40.44
CA GLN A 600 -2.15 8.40 39.31
C GLN A 600 -2.83 8.70 37.97
N PRO A 601 -2.10 8.81 36.85
CA PRO A 601 -2.70 8.91 35.53
C PRO A 601 -3.63 7.72 35.25
N TRP A 602 -4.83 7.99 34.77
CA TRP A 602 -5.88 6.99 34.57
C TRP A 602 -6.69 7.28 33.31
N ALA A 603 -7.21 6.22 32.69
CA ALA A 603 -8.20 6.32 31.64
C ALA A 603 -9.39 5.40 31.93
N ARG A 604 -10.57 5.84 31.50
CA ARG A 604 -11.80 5.08 31.50
C ARG A 604 -12.38 5.16 30.10
N ALA A 605 -12.76 4.04 29.52
CA ALA A 605 -13.32 4.02 28.18
C ALA A 605 -14.39 2.94 28.01
N SER A 606 -15.40 3.26 27.21
CA SER A 606 -16.37 2.30 26.69
C SER A 606 -16.34 2.31 25.16
N TRP A 607 -16.46 1.12 24.58
CA TRP A 607 -16.51 0.91 23.15
C TRP A 607 -17.69 -0.01 22.83
N HIS A 608 -18.69 0.55 22.15
CA HIS A 608 -19.92 -0.11 21.75
C HIS A 608 -19.90 -0.35 20.25
N LEU A 609 -20.01 -1.61 19.84
CA LEU A 609 -20.14 -2.02 18.45
C LEU A 609 -21.55 -2.61 18.25
N ALA A 610 -22.27 -2.11 17.25
CA ALA A 610 -23.66 -2.50 17.02
C ALA A 610 -23.99 -2.63 15.54
N VAL A 611 -24.89 -3.56 15.23
CA VAL A 611 -25.51 -3.75 13.92
C VAL A 611 -27.01 -3.55 14.04
N GLU A 612 -27.57 -2.73 13.17
CA GLU A 612 -29.00 -2.42 13.12
C GLU A 612 -29.53 -2.71 11.71
N PRO A 613 -30.60 -3.50 11.55
CA PRO A 613 -31.17 -3.73 10.22
C PRO A 613 -31.81 -2.44 9.69
N ILE A 614 -31.46 -2.05 8.46
CA ILE A 614 -32.17 -1.02 7.70
C ILE A 614 -33.35 -1.68 6.98
N ASP A 615 -33.09 -2.83 6.35
CA ASP A 615 -34.08 -3.73 5.77
C ASP A 615 -33.56 -5.19 5.77
N ALA A 616 -34.18 -6.07 4.98
CA ALA A 616 -33.82 -7.50 4.90
C ALA A 616 -32.45 -7.78 4.25
N HIS A 617 -31.86 -6.80 3.56
CA HIS A 617 -30.59 -6.95 2.83
C HIS A 617 -29.55 -5.89 3.21
N HIS A 618 -29.94 -4.81 3.89
CA HIS A 618 -29.04 -3.74 4.29
C HIS A 618 -28.94 -3.62 5.82
N THR A 619 -27.71 -3.48 6.30
CA THR A 619 -27.38 -3.34 7.73
C THR A 619 -26.61 -2.05 7.97
N ARG A 620 -26.95 -1.33 9.03
CA ARG A 620 -26.13 -0.25 9.57
C ARG A 620 -25.16 -0.83 10.60
N PHE A 621 -23.86 -0.68 10.38
CA PHE A 621 -22.82 -1.02 11.35
C PHE A 621 -22.32 0.25 12.04
N LEU A 622 -22.43 0.31 13.36
CA LEU A 622 -22.13 1.46 14.21
C LEU A 622 -21.01 1.14 15.20
N SER A 623 -20.10 2.10 15.37
CA SER A 623 -19.03 2.09 16.36
C SER A 623 -19.09 3.36 17.20
N ARG A 624 -19.24 3.22 18.51
CA ARG A 624 -19.29 4.33 19.46
C ARG A 624 -18.25 4.18 20.54
N TYR A 625 -17.41 5.19 20.70
CA TYR A 625 -16.35 5.22 21.69
C TYR A 625 -16.51 6.44 22.59
N ARG A 626 -16.38 6.24 23.89
CA ARG A 626 -16.43 7.30 24.91
C ARG A 626 -15.29 7.13 25.88
N THR A 627 -14.60 8.21 26.20
CA THR A 627 -13.50 8.18 27.16
C THR A 627 -13.51 9.39 28.10
N ASP A 628 -13.16 9.11 29.36
CA ASP A 628 -12.77 10.08 30.36
C ASP A 628 -11.39 9.71 30.89
N PHE A 629 -10.62 10.69 31.32
CA PHE A 629 -9.21 10.53 31.64
C PHE A 629 -8.67 11.65 32.52
N SER A 630 -7.55 11.38 33.19
CA SER A 630 -6.85 12.36 34.02
C SER A 630 -6.36 13.59 33.24
N ALA A 631 -6.30 14.74 33.93
CA ALA A 631 -5.96 16.02 33.31
C ALA A 631 -4.46 16.20 32.98
N ASP A 632 -3.62 15.20 33.24
CA ASP A 632 -2.20 15.28 32.95
C ASP A 632 -1.93 15.31 31.43
N LEU A 633 -0.81 15.93 31.05
CA LEU A 633 -0.52 16.21 29.64
C LEU A 633 -0.39 14.92 28.81
N ARG A 634 0.19 13.86 29.38
CA ARG A 634 0.42 12.61 28.65
C ARG A 634 -0.91 11.95 28.31
N THR A 635 -1.75 11.72 29.32
CA THR A 635 -3.06 11.08 29.16
C THR A 635 -3.97 11.92 28.27
N ARG A 636 -3.95 13.25 28.39
CA ARG A 636 -4.67 14.17 27.49
C ARG A 636 -4.22 14.11 26.04
N LEU A 637 -2.94 13.83 25.76
CA LEU A 637 -2.47 13.69 24.39
C LEU A 637 -2.85 12.31 23.83
N GLU A 638 -2.71 11.26 24.64
CA GLU A 638 -2.94 9.86 24.27
C GLU A 638 -4.44 9.55 24.07
N PHE A 639 -5.27 9.85 25.05
CA PHE A 639 -6.72 9.56 25.04
C PHE A 639 -7.57 10.78 24.66
N GLY A 640 -6.96 11.96 24.55
CA GLY A 640 -7.69 13.17 24.20
C GLY A 640 -7.71 13.45 22.69
N PRO A 641 -8.45 14.50 22.29
CA PRO A 641 -8.80 14.73 20.90
C PRO A 641 -7.66 15.30 20.03
N VAL A 642 -6.47 15.55 20.60
CA VAL A 642 -5.35 16.14 19.85
C VAL A 642 -4.62 15.09 19.02
N LEU A 643 -4.26 13.95 19.62
CA LEU A 643 -3.61 12.83 18.90
C LEU A 643 -4.52 11.60 18.85
N GLY A 644 -5.30 11.35 19.90
CA GLY A 644 -6.25 10.21 19.95
C GLY A 644 -7.31 10.26 18.86
N GLU A 645 -7.88 11.44 18.58
CA GLU A 645 -8.93 11.58 17.55
C GLU A 645 -8.45 11.28 16.13
N PRO A 646 -7.35 11.88 15.61
CA PRO A 646 -6.84 11.55 14.28
C PRO A 646 -6.54 10.07 14.08
N VAL A 647 -6.00 9.40 15.10
CA VAL A 647 -5.71 7.96 15.06
C VAL A 647 -7.02 7.18 15.05
N SER A 648 -7.88 7.40 16.06
CA SER A 648 -9.12 6.64 16.22
C SER A 648 -10.06 6.81 15.02
N PHE A 649 -10.19 8.02 14.46
CA PHE A 649 -10.99 8.26 13.26
C PHE A 649 -10.51 7.41 12.08
N VAL A 650 -9.20 7.40 11.80
CA VAL A 650 -8.65 6.67 10.65
C VAL A 650 -8.75 5.16 10.86
N MET A 651 -8.45 4.68 12.06
CA MET A 651 -8.48 3.26 12.40
C MET A 651 -9.91 2.71 12.41
N ASP A 652 -10.83 3.37 13.12
CA ASP A 652 -12.22 2.93 13.25
C ASP A 652 -12.96 3.00 11.91
N ARG A 653 -12.76 4.07 11.13
CA ARG A 653 -13.28 4.16 9.77
C ARG A 653 -12.82 3.01 8.87
N GLN A 654 -11.56 2.60 8.98
CA GLN A 654 -11.04 1.48 8.20
C GLN A 654 -11.56 0.13 8.72
N MET A 655 -11.75 -0.03 10.04
CA MET A 655 -12.41 -1.22 10.60
C MET A 655 -13.83 -1.37 10.04
N LEU A 656 -14.64 -0.31 10.09
CA LEU A 656 -16.00 -0.31 9.54
C LEU A 656 -16.02 -0.71 8.05
N GLN A 657 -15.10 -0.15 7.26
CA GLN A 657 -14.94 -0.53 5.84
C GLN A 657 -14.46 -1.98 5.67
N GLY A 658 -13.52 -2.43 6.50
CA GLY A 658 -12.98 -3.79 6.44
C GLY A 658 -14.01 -4.87 6.78
N VAL A 659 -14.94 -4.58 7.69
CA VAL A 659 -16.10 -5.44 7.97
C VAL A 659 -17.08 -5.41 6.81
N LYS A 660 -17.41 -4.22 6.27
CA LYS A 660 -18.29 -4.05 5.10
C LYS A 660 -17.81 -4.90 3.92
N GLU A 661 -16.55 -4.76 3.53
CA GLU A 661 -15.94 -5.50 2.41
C GLU A 661 -16.12 -7.03 2.57
N ARG A 662 -15.90 -7.56 3.78
CA ARG A 662 -16.00 -9.00 4.05
C ARG A 662 -17.43 -9.52 4.10
N ALA A 663 -18.34 -8.74 4.65
CA ALA A 663 -19.75 -9.10 4.72
C ALA A 663 -20.40 -9.10 3.33
N GLU A 664 -20.08 -8.10 2.50
CA GLU A 664 -20.61 -7.96 1.14
C GLU A 664 -20.04 -9.03 0.20
N GLU A 665 -18.75 -9.35 0.30
CA GLU A 665 -18.15 -10.45 -0.48
C GLU A 665 -18.85 -11.80 -0.24
N ARG A 666 -19.33 -12.06 0.99
CA ARG A 666 -20.11 -13.26 1.30
C ARG A 666 -21.53 -13.20 0.76
N GLY A 667 -22.17 -12.02 0.76
CA GLY A 667 -23.50 -11.81 0.17
C GLY A 667 -23.53 -12.12 -1.34
N VAL A 668 -22.48 -11.74 -2.08
CA VAL A 668 -22.37 -12.01 -3.51
C VAL A 668 -22.20 -13.51 -3.82
N GLY A 669 -21.60 -14.29 -2.91
CA GLY A 669 -21.36 -15.74 -3.08
C GLY A 669 -22.61 -16.60 -3.22
N LEU A 670 -23.78 -16.11 -2.80
CA LEU A 670 -25.07 -16.79 -2.95
C LEU A 670 -25.72 -16.58 -4.33
N SER A 671 -25.15 -15.74 -5.20
CA SER A 671 -25.79 -15.32 -6.46
C SER A 671 -25.10 -15.75 -7.76
N VAL A 672 -24.02 -16.55 -7.72
CA VAL A 672 -23.44 -17.07 -8.97
C VAL A 672 -24.37 -18.15 -9.55
N PRO A 673 -25.01 -17.91 -10.71
CA PRO A 673 -25.89 -18.90 -11.31
C PRO A 673 -25.02 -20.05 -11.81
N CYS A 674 -25.22 -21.24 -11.25
CA CYS A 674 -24.73 -22.47 -11.85
C CYS A 674 -25.28 -22.55 -13.29
N PRO A 675 -24.46 -22.75 -14.34
CA PRO A 675 -24.99 -22.92 -15.68
C PRO A 675 -25.90 -24.14 -15.68
N ARG A 676 -27.19 -23.94 -15.94
CA ARG A 676 -28.16 -25.02 -16.09
C ARG A 676 -27.60 -26.03 -17.10
N ARG A 677 -27.41 -27.28 -16.67
CA ARG A 677 -27.21 -28.42 -17.58
C ARG A 677 -28.42 -28.49 -18.50
N GLY A 678 -28.26 -28.09 -19.75
CA GLY A 678 -29.21 -28.38 -20.81
C GLY A 678 -29.17 -29.87 -21.10
N GLY A 679 -30.21 -30.59 -20.68
CA GLY A 679 -30.40 -32.01 -20.97
C GLY A 679 -31.89 -32.29 -21.04
N ALA A 680 -32.52 -31.90 -22.14
CA ALA A 680 -33.80 -32.47 -22.55
C ALA A 680 -33.49 -33.50 -23.63
N SER A 681 -33.44 -34.78 -23.25
CA SER A 681 -33.52 -35.88 -24.19
C SER A 681 -34.90 -35.84 -24.83
N SER A 682 -34.92 -35.76 -26.15
CA SER A 682 -36.09 -36.12 -26.93
C SER A 682 -36.09 -37.65 -27.06
N ASP A 683 -37.02 -38.30 -26.38
CA ASP A 683 -37.40 -39.67 -26.72
C ASP A 683 -38.35 -39.63 -27.92
N PRO A 684 -38.10 -40.44 -28.97
CA PRO A 684 -39.11 -40.82 -29.92
C PRO A 684 -39.54 -42.27 -29.65
N THR A 685 -40.72 -42.47 -29.06
CA THR A 685 -41.75 -43.45 -29.47
C THR A 685 -42.97 -43.35 -28.56
#